data_AF-A0A952C956-F1
#
_entry.id   AF-A0A952C956-F1
#
_cell.length_a   1.000
_cell.length_b   1.000
_cell.length_c   1.000
_cell.angle_alpha   90.00
_cell.angle_beta   90.00
_cell.angle_gamma   90.00
#
_symmetry.space_group_name_H-M   'P 1'
#
loop_
_entity.id
_entity.type
_entity.pdbx_description
1 polymer ?
#
loop_
_entity_poly.entity_id
_entity_poly.type
_entity_poly.pdbx_seq_one_letter_code
_entity_poly.pdbx_strand_id
1 'polypeptide(L)'
;NCCGIKVYHCYADRKDTMNAELTEYAPEWIWELLNAMEGILMLHIVKNDAIDDPGNQQSIRQLCKKYPRVKLILAHIARSFNYRNARSGLYSMADIENVVVDTSAICETESFKAALKILGPQRILWGSDFGVSEMRGRCISTGNRFFWLHPELILPQYHPPTENNMTLVGIESLLALKESCEDLGLTTGDLKDIFLNNALRILKPHFPDEKKLPEADSRVQWQSAKKRISGGTGLLSKRAEQFNQTWPAFFSKSAGCEVWDMNGRKYVDCAGGIGAVLLGYADSEVNAAVTRRLMQGSYSSLVNPQEIQLAEKLLELHPWAGKVRYARTGGEAMAIAVRIARAASGKSGIAFCGYHGWHDWYLAANLGDTHALDGHLLPGLQPAGVPRELTHTSIPFRYNDWDSFEAAANNLAENFGVVVMEPMRSQFPQDDFLQKIRNYCSQKNIVMVVDEITSGLRYGYPGALSRYQITPDVVVYAKAMGNGIPFAAVIGKDEVMTAADDSFISSSYWTDGIGTAAALAVMDKMEKENVFESVWEKGSILQDQLKTISNKYPLTGLVVGGMPSSPTFTFSTNYSRAVKELFITKMQEQGFLISGIFYLMHAHQVRHLNLFTECFEKTLSVIEGELSKGNLPENEVDGFQHGFTRLA
;
A
#
# COMPACT_ATOMS: atom_id res chain seq x y z
N ASN A 1 34.84 2.99 -23.49
CA ASN A 1 33.63 2.81 -22.66
C ASN A 1 33.35 4.07 -21.88
N CYS A 2 32.62 5.01 -22.48
CA CYS A 2 32.10 6.18 -21.77
C CYS A 2 30.80 5.75 -21.08
N CYS A 3 30.66 5.97 -19.77
CA CYS A 3 29.44 5.64 -19.02
C CYS A 3 28.57 6.86 -18.71
N GLY A 4 29.08 8.08 -18.93
CA GLY A 4 28.36 9.31 -18.62
C GLY A 4 29.16 10.59 -18.83
N ILE A 5 28.50 11.72 -18.61
CA ILE A 5 29.02 13.08 -18.79
C ILE A 5 28.75 13.90 -17.52
N LYS A 6 29.74 14.67 -17.07
CA LYS A 6 29.56 15.74 -16.07
C LYS A 6 29.57 17.09 -16.79
N VAL A 7 28.54 17.88 -16.58
CA VAL A 7 28.39 19.21 -17.19
C VAL A 7 28.50 20.31 -16.15
N TYR A 8 29.01 21.46 -16.58
CA TYR A 8 29.11 22.66 -15.74
C TYR A 8 28.51 23.84 -16.49
N HIS A 9 27.89 24.75 -15.74
CA HIS A 9 27.29 25.97 -16.25
C HIS A 9 28.25 26.85 -17.09
N CYS A 10 29.56 26.75 -16.85
CA CYS A 10 30.58 27.45 -17.64
C CYS A 10 30.65 27.00 -19.11
N TYR A 11 29.96 25.93 -19.49
CA TYR A 11 29.82 25.51 -20.88
C TYR A 11 28.68 26.22 -21.62
N ALA A 12 27.87 27.03 -20.93
CA ALA A 12 26.82 27.82 -21.57
C ALA A 12 27.44 28.95 -22.41
N ASP A 13 26.90 29.17 -23.61
CA ASP A 13 27.33 30.23 -24.53
C ASP A 13 26.73 31.60 -24.13
N ARG A 14 27.01 32.02 -22.89
CA ARG A 14 26.60 33.31 -22.35
C ARG A 14 27.59 33.82 -21.31
N LYS A 15 27.61 35.14 -21.14
CA LYS A 15 28.50 35.79 -20.16
C LYS A 15 28.10 35.49 -18.71
N ASP A 16 26.81 35.56 -18.41
CA ASP A 16 26.27 35.27 -17.08
C ASP A 16 25.90 33.79 -16.95
N THR A 17 26.90 32.97 -16.72
CA THR A 17 26.73 31.51 -16.63
C THR A 17 26.06 31.07 -15.34
N MET A 18 25.99 31.91 -14.30
CA MET A 18 25.34 31.57 -13.02
C MET A 18 23.81 31.56 -13.11
N ASN A 19 23.25 32.24 -14.13
CA ASN A 19 21.83 32.23 -14.44
C ASN A 19 21.52 31.47 -15.74
N ALA A 20 22.40 30.55 -16.16
CA ALA A 20 22.16 29.71 -17.33
C ALA A 20 21.04 28.70 -17.09
N GLU A 21 20.19 28.50 -18.10
CA GLU A 21 19.23 27.41 -18.16
C GLU A 21 19.93 26.06 -18.36
N LEU A 22 19.31 24.98 -17.90
CA LEU A 22 19.93 23.64 -17.95
C LEU A 22 20.35 23.24 -19.36
N THR A 23 19.53 23.55 -20.37
CA THR A 23 19.81 23.18 -21.77
C THR A 23 20.89 24.02 -22.42
N GLU A 24 21.31 25.15 -21.81
CA GLU A 24 22.43 25.95 -22.34
C GLU A 24 23.78 25.27 -22.11
N TYR A 25 23.92 24.47 -21.05
CA TYR A 25 25.16 23.73 -20.73
C TYR A 25 24.99 22.21 -20.67
N ALA A 26 23.75 21.73 -20.79
CA ALA A 26 23.37 20.33 -20.98
C ALA A 26 22.37 20.22 -22.14
N PRO A 27 22.76 20.58 -23.38
CA PRO A 27 21.87 20.59 -24.54
C PRO A 27 21.23 19.23 -24.80
N GLU A 28 20.05 19.22 -25.44
CA GLU A 28 19.24 18.00 -25.61
C GLU A 28 19.97 16.86 -26.32
N TRP A 29 20.92 17.14 -27.21
CA TRP A 29 21.71 16.09 -27.86
C TRP A 29 22.53 15.26 -26.86
N ILE A 30 22.95 15.83 -25.72
CA ILE A 30 23.60 15.09 -24.63
C ILE A 30 22.61 14.11 -24.01
N TRP A 31 21.38 14.55 -23.77
CA TRP A 31 20.32 13.71 -23.22
C TRP A 31 19.93 12.60 -24.18
N GLU A 32 19.83 12.89 -25.48
CA GLU A 32 19.59 11.90 -26.54
C GLU A 32 20.67 10.82 -26.58
N LEU A 33 21.94 11.26 -26.56
CA LEU A 33 23.10 10.37 -26.54
C LEU A 33 23.08 9.47 -25.30
N LEU A 34 22.93 10.06 -24.11
CA LEU A 34 22.90 9.32 -22.86
C LEU A 34 21.67 8.40 -22.78
N ASN A 35 20.54 8.81 -23.33
CA ASN A 35 19.35 7.95 -23.41
C ASN A 35 19.56 6.77 -24.35
N ALA A 36 20.30 6.94 -25.45
CA ALA A 36 20.62 5.86 -26.37
C ALA A 36 21.52 4.79 -25.75
N MET A 37 22.43 5.21 -24.86
CA MET A 37 23.44 4.33 -24.25
C MET A 37 23.19 3.97 -22.78
N GLU A 38 22.03 4.32 -22.21
CA GLU A 38 21.73 4.17 -20.77
C GLU A 38 22.80 4.81 -19.88
N GLY A 39 23.26 6.00 -20.29
CA GLY A 39 24.36 6.74 -19.69
C GLY A 39 23.94 7.64 -18.53
N ILE A 40 24.96 8.11 -17.81
CA ILE A 40 24.82 8.94 -16.62
C ILE A 40 25.03 10.41 -16.98
N LEU A 41 24.15 11.30 -16.51
CA LEU A 41 24.38 12.75 -16.55
C LEU A 41 24.59 13.24 -15.12
N MET A 42 25.75 13.82 -14.80
CA MET A 42 25.97 14.52 -13.53
C MET A 42 25.78 16.02 -13.75
N LEU A 43 24.74 16.57 -13.12
CA LEU A 43 24.27 17.93 -13.36
C LEU A 43 24.57 18.84 -12.16
N HIS A 44 25.22 19.96 -12.43
CA HIS A 44 25.57 21.00 -11.46
C HIS A 44 24.69 22.24 -11.66
N ILE A 45 23.67 22.42 -10.80
CA ILE A 45 22.64 23.47 -10.91
C ILE A 45 23.07 24.74 -10.17
N VAL A 46 23.13 25.91 -10.83
CA VAL A 46 23.79 27.10 -10.26
C VAL A 46 22.90 28.34 -10.03
N LYS A 47 21.64 28.32 -10.47
CA LYS A 47 20.69 29.41 -10.16
C LYS A 47 20.52 29.57 -8.64
N ASN A 48 20.15 30.77 -8.19
CA ASN A 48 20.10 31.12 -6.76
C ASN A 48 19.30 30.13 -5.89
N ASP A 49 18.16 29.66 -6.37
CA ASP A 49 17.30 28.71 -5.64
C ASP A 49 17.63 27.24 -5.95
N ALA A 50 18.61 27.01 -6.83
CA ALA A 50 19.09 25.71 -7.27
C ALA A 50 17.95 24.78 -7.70
N ILE A 51 17.78 23.63 -7.04
CA ILE A 51 16.68 22.68 -7.32
C ILE A 51 15.28 23.24 -6.99
N ASP A 52 15.18 24.28 -6.17
CA ASP A 52 13.89 24.90 -5.85
C ASP A 52 13.47 25.95 -6.89
N ASP A 53 14.37 26.35 -7.79
CA ASP A 53 14.03 27.23 -8.91
C ASP A 53 12.97 26.57 -9.81
N PRO A 54 11.81 27.23 -10.05
CA PRO A 54 10.73 26.65 -10.84
C PRO A 54 11.14 26.28 -12.27
N GLY A 55 12.04 27.05 -12.88
CA GLY A 55 12.57 26.77 -14.22
C GLY A 55 13.39 25.48 -14.24
N ASN A 56 14.31 25.32 -13.28
CA ASN A 56 15.06 24.08 -13.12
C ASN A 56 14.14 22.88 -12.87
N GLN A 57 13.13 23.02 -12.01
CA GLN A 57 12.17 21.95 -11.77
C GLN A 57 11.44 21.57 -13.06
N GLN A 58 10.90 22.53 -13.79
CA GLN A 58 10.20 22.27 -15.04
C GLN A 58 11.09 21.56 -16.07
N SER A 59 12.32 22.04 -16.27
CA SER A 59 13.28 21.48 -17.23
C SER A 59 13.73 20.07 -16.84
N ILE A 60 14.08 19.82 -15.57
CA ILE A 60 14.46 18.47 -15.11
C ILE A 60 13.30 17.50 -15.32
N ARG A 61 12.08 17.89 -14.91
CA ARG A 61 10.90 17.04 -15.07
C ARG A 61 10.63 16.73 -16.54
N GLN A 62 10.73 17.72 -17.42
CA GLN A 62 10.54 17.54 -18.85
C GLN A 62 11.61 16.60 -19.45
N LEU A 63 12.89 16.87 -19.20
CA LEU A 63 14.02 16.13 -19.78
C LEU A 63 14.08 14.70 -19.26
N CYS A 64 13.89 14.48 -17.95
CA CYS A 64 13.86 13.13 -17.39
C CYS A 64 12.68 12.29 -17.93
N LYS A 65 11.53 12.91 -18.20
CA LYS A 65 10.38 12.22 -18.82
C LYS A 65 10.61 11.92 -20.30
N LYS A 66 11.22 12.86 -21.03
CA LYS A 66 11.55 12.69 -22.45
C LYS A 66 12.66 11.65 -22.66
N TYR A 67 13.61 11.57 -21.73
CA TYR A 67 14.80 10.73 -21.80
C TYR A 67 14.91 9.78 -20.59
N PRO A 68 13.98 8.81 -20.45
CA PRO A 68 13.83 8.01 -19.23
C PRO A 68 15.00 7.05 -18.97
N ARG A 69 15.83 6.76 -19.98
CA ARG A 69 17.01 5.87 -19.82
C ARG A 69 18.26 6.60 -19.31
N VAL A 70 18.26 7.94 -19.30
CA VAL A 70 19.36 8.72 -18.70
C VAL A 70 19.30 8.57 -17.18
N LYS A 71 20.42 8.25 -16.54
CA LYS A 71 20.54 8.28 -15.06
C LYS A 71 21.08 9.65 -14.63
N LEU A 72 20.21 10.52 -14.14
CA LEU A 72 20.57 11.86 -13.70
C LEU A 72 21.07 11.85 -12.26
N ILE A 73 22.30 12.27 -12.04
CA ILE A 73 22.87 12.55 -10.72
C ILE A 73 22.83 14.07 -10.52
N LEU A 74 22.05 14.54 -9.55
CA LEU A 74 22.01 15.95 -9.18
C LEU A 74 23.08 16.24 -8.13
N ALA A 75 24.04 17.10 -8.50
CA ALA A 75 25.25 17.34 -7.74
C ALA A 75 24.98 18.06 -6.40
N HIS A 76 25.67 17.71 -5.31
CA HIS A 76 25.69 18.41 -4.03
C HIS A 76 24.30 18.61 -3.40
N ILE A 77 23.53 17.52 -3.27
CA ILE A 77 22.07 17.49 -3.04
C ILE A 77 21.41 18.70 -3.74
N ALA A 78 21.62 18.63 -5.05
CA ALA A 78 21.21 19.52 -6.11
C ALA A 78 21.56 21.01 -5.91
N ARG A 79 22.81 21.26 -5.47
CA ARG A 79 23.57 22.51 -5.22
C ARG A 79 22.79 23.64 -4.57
N SER A 80 21.78 23.29 -3.79
CA SER A 80 21.16 24.26 -2.89
C SER A 80 22.14 24.72 -1.82
N PHE A 81 22.88 23.81 -1.18
CA PHE A 81 23.69 24.04 0.05
C PHE A 81 22.91 24.63 1.22
N ASN A 82 21.69 25.10 0.95
CA ASN A 82 20.63 25.47 1.86
C ASN A 82 19.66 24.28 1.98
N TYR A 83 19.46 23.78 3.18
CA TYR A 83 18.62 22.61 3.36
C TYR A 83 17.13 22.85 3.02
N ARG A 84 16.64 24.10 3.05
CA ARG A 84 15.24 24.44 2.74
C ARG A 84 14.95 24.31 1.26
N ASN A 85 15.80 24.87 0.40
CA ASN A 85 15.59 24.75 -1.05
C ASN A 85 15.84 23.30 -1.49
N ALA A 86 16.79 22.59 -0.86
CA ALA A 86 16.96 21.15 -1.08
C ALA A 86 15.67 20.39 -0.74
N ARG A 87 15.12 20.59 0.47
CA ARG A 87 13.89 19.93 0.90
C ARG A 87 12.71 20.23 -0.03
N SER A 88 12.49 21.50 -0.39
CA SER A 88 11.39 21.91 -1.26
C SER A 88 11.53 21.32 -2.66
N GLY A 89 12.70 21.50 -3.30
CA GLY A 89 12.94 21.00 -4.64
C GLY A 89 12.93 19.47 -4.75
N LEU A 90 13.36 18.74 -3.72
CA LEU A 90 13.33 17.27 -3.73
C LEU A 90 11.92 16.68 -3.82
N TYR A 91 10.91 17.32 -3.20
CA TYR A 91 9.52 16.86 -3.35
C TYR A 91 9.06 16.90 -4.81
N SER A 92 9.49 17.91 -5.57
CA SER A 92 9.17 18.03 -7.00
C SER A 92 9.83 16.95 -7.88
N MET A 93 10.79 16.20 -7.34
CA MET A 93 11.55 15.14 -8.02
C MET A 93 11.29 13.74 -7.43
N ALA A 94 10.44 13.63 -6.41
CA ALA A 94 10.20 12.39 -5.69
C ALA A 94 9.61 11.29 -6.60
N ASP A 95 8.77 11.67 -7.56
CA ASP A 95 8.14 10.80 -8.55
C ASP A 95 9.03 10.49 -9.78
N ILE A 96 10.22 11.10 -9.88
CA ILE A 96 11.14 10.89 -11.01
C ILE A 96 12.22 9.88 -10.63
N GLU A 97 12.10 8.67 -11.16
CA GLU A 97 12.90 7.52 -10.74
C GLU A 97 14.34 7.55 -11.22
N ASN A 98 14.58 8.14 -12.39
CA ASN A 98 15.91 8.22 -12.97
C ASN A 98 16.73 9.40 -12.41
N VAL A 99 16.28 10.01 -11.31
CA VAL A 99 17.00 11.07 -10.59
C VAL A 99 17.55 10.51 -9.27
N VAL A 100 18.85 10.63 -9.07
CA VAL A 100 19.50 10.41 -7.77
C VAL A 100 20.23 11.67 -7.36
N VAL A 101 20.54 11.80 -6.08
CA VAL A 101 21.34 12.91 -5.55
C VAL A 101 22.64 12.39 -4.98
N ASP A 102 23.70 13.19 -5.05
CA ASP A 102 24.96 12.87 -4.35
C ASP A 102 25.18 13.80 -3.15
N THR A 103 26.01 13.34 -2.21
CA THR A 103 26.22 14.00 -0.92
C THR A 103 27.36 15.03 -0.89
N SER A 104 28.14 15.16 -1.96
CA SER A 104 29.42 15.88 -1.90
C SER A 104 29.28 17.33 -1.45
N ALA A 105 30.24 17.79 -0.64
CA ALA A 105 30.38 19.18 -0.17
C ALA A 105 29.26 19.73 0.74
N ILE A 106 28.22 18.94 1.04
CA ILE A 106 27.12 19.33 1.92
C ILE A 106 27.47 19.05 3.38
N CYS A 107 27.43 20.07 4.22
CA CYS A 107 27.77 20.01 5.64
C CYS A 107 26.54 20.21 6.55
N GLU A 108 25.34 20.01 6.01
CA GLU A 108 24.06 20.27 6.69
C GLU A 108 23.26 18.98 6.81
N THR A 109 23.17 18.46 8.04
CA THR A 109 22.45 17.22 8.40
C THR A 109 21.00 17.25 7.91
N GLU A 110 20.33 18.40 7.96
CA GLU A 110 18.94 18.55 7.50
C GLU A 110 18.77 18.34 5.98
N SER A 111 19.78 18.62 5.16
CA SER A 111 19.75 18.36 3.72
C SER A 111 19.71 16.86 3.45
N PHE A 112 20.53 16.09 4.18
CA PHE A 112 20.58 14.64 4.07
C PHE A 112 19.31 13.99 4.61
N LYS A 113 18.79 14.44 5.76
CA LYS A 113 17.50 13.99 6.30
C LYS A 113 16.36 14.21 5.32
N ALA A 114 16.31 15.38 4.65
CA ALA A 114 15.30 15.66 3.64
C ALA A 114 15.40 14.66 2.47
N ALA A 115 16.60 14.45 1.92
CA ALA A 115 16.81 13.49 0.85
C ALA A 115 16.44 12.05 1.27
N LEU A 116 16.87 11.61 2.46
CA LEU A 116 16.59 10.27 2.98
C LEU A 116 15.09 10.03 3.19
N LYS A 117 14.36 11.02 3.73
CA LYS A 117 12.91 10.92 3.94
C LYS A 117 12.11 10.94 2.64
N ILE A 118 12.52 11.76 1.66
CA ILE A 118 11.76 11.97 0.42
C ILE A 118 12.10 10.90 -0.63
N LEU A 119 13.38 10.63 -0.84
CA LEU A 119 13.86 9.74 -1.90
C LEU A 119 14.16 8.32 -1.41
N GLY A 120 14.51 8.16 -0.13
CA GLY A 120 14.97 6.91 0.45
C GLY A 120 16.47 6.65 0.23
N PRO A 121 17.06 5.67 0.93
CA PRO A 121 18.50 5.37 0.87
C PRO A 121 18.96 4.85 -0.49
N GLN A 122 18.05 4.33 -1.34
CA GLN A 122 18.39 3.80 -2.67
C GLN A 122 18.55 4.87 -3.77
N ARG A 123 18.37 6.15 -3.44
CA ARG A 123 18.49 7.26 -4.40
C ARG A 123 19.50 8.32 -3.98
N ILE A 124 20.38 7.97 -3.03
CA ILE A 124 21.41 8.86 -2.48
C ILE A 124 22.77 8.21 -2.67
N LEU A 125 23.65 8.87 -3.39
CA LEU A 125 25.03 8.43 -3.60
C LEU A 125 25.96 9.12 -2.61
N TRP A 126 26.82 8.36 -1.96
CA TRP A 126 28.01 8.98 -1.37
C TRP A 126 28.88 9.56 -2.49
N GLY A 127 29.13 10.86 -2.44
CA GLY A 127 29.96 11.59 -3.38
C GLY A 127 31.01 12.42 -2.65
N SER A 128 32.15 12.65 -3.31
CA SER A 128 33.18 13.61 -2.87
C SER A 128 33.52 14.55 -4.02
N ASP A 129 33.70 15.83 -3.69
CA ASP A 129 34.32 16.81 -4.57
C ASP A 129 35.73 17.05 -4.05
N PHE A 130 36.73 16.41 -4.66
CA PHE A 130 38.10 16.43 -4.12
C PHE A 130 38.68 17.83 -3.95
N GLY A 131 38.31 18.80 -4.79
CA GLY A 131 38.78 20.17 -4.62
C GLY A 131 38.17 20.83 -3.38
N VAL A 132 36.87 20.60 -3.17
CA VAL A 132 36.14 21.18 -2.03
C VAL A 132 36.42 20.45 -0.72
N SER A 133 36.55 19.13 -0.76
CA SER A 133 36.73 18.27 0.41
C SER A 133 38.02 18.58 1.18
N GLU A 134 39.06 19.07 0.50
CA GLU A 134 40.36 19.43 1.10
C GLU A 134 40.39 20.86 1.67
N MET A 135 39.33 21.66 1.47
CA MET A 135 39.22 22.98 2.09
C MET A 135 38.90 22.86 3.58
N ARG A 136 39.41 23.78 4.41
CA ARG A 136 38.99 23.91 5.81
C ARG A 136 37.74 24.77 5.90
N GLY A 137 36.76 24.31 6.67
CA GLY A 137 35.50 25.00 6.87
C GLY A 137 34.28 24.14 6.59
N ARG A 138 33.15 24.80 6.36
CA ARG A 138 31.88 24.16 6.04
C ARG A 138 30.94 25.10 5.31
N CYS A 139 30.00 24.55 4.56
CA CYS A 139 28.84 25.30 4.10
C CYS A 139 27.78 25.39 5.20
N ILE A 140 27.13 26.55 5.30
CA ILE A 140 26.07 26.82 6.27
C ILE A 140 24.87 27.48 5.60
N SER A 141 23.66 27.13 6.05
CA SER A 141 22.41 27.73 5.62
C SER A 141 22.09 28.98 6.44
N THR A 142 21.79 30.10 5.79
CA THR A 142 21.32 31.32 6.47
C THR A 142 20.16 31.95 5.70
N GLY A 143 18.96 31.97 6.30
CA GLY A 143 17.75 32.38 5.58
C GLY A 143 17.49 31.50 4.34
N ASN A 144 17.38 32.13 3.18
CA ASN A 144 17.23 31.48 1.86
C ASN A 144 18.56 31.34 1.08
N ARG A 145 19.69 31.64 1.73
CA ARG A 145 21.03 31.54 1.12
C ARG A 145 21.88 30.50 1.85
N PHE A 146 23.06 30.23 1.30
CA PHE A 146 24.12 29.53 1.98
C PHE A 146 25.40 30.37 1.93
N PHE A 147 26.30 30.15 2.88
CA PHE A 147 27.64 30.73 2.88
C PHE A 147 28.67 29.64 3.14
N TRP A 148 29.83 29.81 2.53
CA TRP A 148 31.01 29.07 2.94
C TRP A 148 31.67 29.80 4.10
N LEU A 149 31.79 29.10 5.23
CA LEU A 149 32.53 29.60 6.37
C LEU A 149 33.91 28.96 6.35
N HIS A 150 34.92 29.78 6.14
CA HIS A 150 36.33 29.42 6.17
C HIS A 150 37.04 30.12 7.34
N PRO A 151 38.16 29.57 7.85
CA PRO A 151 38.91 30.19 8.93
C PRO A 151 39.30 31.65 8.63
N GLU A 152 39.62 31.97 7.38
CA GLU A 152 40.08 33.29 6.94
C GLU A 152 38.98 34.36 6.97
N LEU A 153 37.71 33.96 7.03
CA LEU A 153 36.56 34.86 7.11
C LEU A 153 36.21 35.26 8.55
N ILE A 154 36.76 34.57 9.55
CA ILE A 154 36.54 34.90 10.96
C ILE A 154 37.47 36.06 11.34
N LEU A 155 36.88 37.23 11.63
CA LEU A 155 37.67 38.38 12.06
C LEU A 155 38.38 38.10 13.39
N PRO A 156 39.61 38.61 13.61
CA PRO A 156 40.40 38.30 14.79
C PRO A 156 39.70 38.55 16.13
N GLN A 157 38.81 39.54 16.21
CA GLN A 157 38.06 39.84 17.43
C GLN A 157 36.99 38.80 17.79
N TYR A 158 36.62 37.91 16.85
CA TYR A 158 35.72 36.80 17.09
C TYR A 158 36.53 35.56 17.44
N HIS A 159 36.83 35.41 18.73
CA HIS A 159 37.44 34.20 19.27
C HIS A 159 36.33 33.23 19.67
N PRO A 160 36.14 32.09 18.96
CA PRO A 160 35.27 31.06 19.47
C PRO A 160 35.84 30.53 20.80
N PRO A 161 34.97 29.99 21.68
CA PRO A 161 35.40 29.45 22.97
C PRO A 161 36.29 28.19 22.86
N THR A 162 36.51 27.68 21.64
CA THR A 162 37.30 26.49 21.31
C THR A 162 38.37 26.82 20.26
N GLU A 163 39.24 25.86 19.92
CA GLU A 163 40.24 26.05 18.86
C GLU A 163 39.63 26.49 17.52
N ASN A 164 40.34 27.37 16.82
CA ASN A 164 39.97 27.94 15.51
C ASN A 164 40.24 27.02 14.31
N ASN A 165 40.74 25.80 14.55
CA ASN A 165 41.11 24.90 13.46
C ASN A 165 39.87 24.19 12.91
N MET A 166 39.23 24.80 11.91
CA MET A 166 38.11 24.16 11.23
C MET A 166 38.57 22.85 10.55
N THR A 167 37.74 21.83 10.67
CA THR A 167 37.90 20.53 10.00
C THR A 167 37.80 20.67 8.48
N LEU A 168 38.26 19.65 7.76
CA LEU A 168 38.09 19.55 6.31
C LEU A 168 36.62 19.41 5.94
N VAL A 169 36.16 20.14 4.92
CA VAL A 169 34.78 20.10 4.42
C VAL A 169 34.34 18.66 4.10
N GLY A 170 35.24 17.83 3.57
CA GLY A 170 34.93 16.42 3.28
C GLY A 170 34.59 15.61 4.53
N ILE A 171 35.26 15.88 5.65
CA ILE A 171 35.00 15.23 6.95
C ILE A 171 33.70 15.78 7.55
N GLU A 172 33.48 17.10 7.53
CA GLU A 172 32.23 17.72 7.98
C GLU A 172 31.01 17.15 7.23
N SER A 173 31.15 16.98 5.90
CA SER A 173 30.11 16.39 5.06
C SER A 173 29.82 14.94 5.44
N LEU A 174 30.87 14.13 5.68
CA LEU A 174 30.72 12.75 6.11
C LEU A 174 30.08 12.63 7.50
N LEU A 175 30.44 13.52 8.44
CA LEU A 175 29.84 13.57 9.77
C LEU A 175 28.35 13.93 9.71
N ALA A 176 27.99 14.96 8.94
CA ALA A 176 26.58 15.35 8.74
C ALA A 176 25.75 14.22 8.09
N LEU A 177 26.33 13.47 7.14
CA LEU A 177 25.67 12.30 6.56
C LEU A 177 25.50 11.18 7.60
N LYS A 178 26.54 10.89 8.39
CA LYS A 178 26.51 9.90 9.46
C LYS A 178 25.42 10.22 10.49
N GLU A 179 25.39 11.45 10.99
CA GLU A 179 24.35 11.93 11.92
C GLU A 179 22.94 11.72 11.35
N SER A 180 22.75 12.01 10.07
CA SER A 180 21.46 11.82 9.40
C SER A 180 21.06 10.35 9.31
N CYS A 181 22.02 9.47 9.05
CA CYS A 181 21.80 8.03 9.03
C CYS A 181 21.43 7.50 10.42
N GLU A 182 22.11 7.98 11.47
CA GLU A 182 21.86 7.61 12.86
C GLU A 182 20.47 8.11 13.32
N ASP A 183 20.15 9.37 13.08
CA ASP A 183 18.88 9.99 13.45
C ASP A 183 17.66 9.33 12.79
N LEU A 184 17.85 8.71 11.63
CA LEU A 184 16.79 8.01 10.88
C LEU A 184 16.82 6.49 11.07
N GLY A 185 17.73 5.96 11.88
CA GLY A 185 17.80 4.53 12.20
C GLY A 185 18.09 3.66 10.97
N LEU A 186 18.94 4.12 10.06
CA LEU A 186 19.32 3.37 8.86
C LEU A 186 20.00 2.05 9.22
N THR A 187 19.66 0.99 8.49
CA THR A 187 20.26 -0.33 8.65
C THR A 187 21.61 -0.42 7.93
N THR A 188 22.38 -1.48 8.21
CA THR A 188 23.59 -1.81 7.43
C THR A 188 23.30 -1.97 5.94
N GLY A 189 22.10 -2.41 5.56
CA GLY A 189 21.68 -2.50 4.16
C GLY A 189 21.53 -1.12 3.52
N ASP A 190 20.89 -0.19 4.23
CA ASP A 190 20.71 1.20 3.77
C ASP A 190 22.05 1.92 3.61
N LEU A 191 22.97 1.71 4.56
CA LEU A 191 24.33 2.23 4.46
C LEU A 191 25.07 1.64 3.25
N LYS A 192 24.96 0.32 3.00
CA LYS A 192 25.53 -0.29 1.80
C LYS A 192 24.91 0.28 0.53
N ASP A 193 23.62 0.63 0.54
CA ASP A 193 22.99 1.28 -0.60
C ASP A 193 23.63 2.64 -0.88
N ILE A 194 23.78 3.49 0.13
CA ILE A 194 24.35 4.84 -0.01
C ILE A 194 25.81 4.81 -0.46
N PHE A 195 26.63 3.98 0.17
CA PHE A 195 28.08 3.97 -0.02
C PHE A 195 28.56 3.04 -1.15
N LEU A 196 27.70 2.15 -1.68
CA LEU A 196 28.12 1.17 -2.69
C LEU A 196 27.02 0.81 -3.69
N ASN A 197 25.91 0.22 -3.25
CA ASN A 197 24.98 -0.45 -4.17
C ASN A 197 24.29 0.53 -5.12
N ASN A 198 24.07 1.78 -4.71
CA ASN A 198 23.54 2.82 -5.62
C ASN A 198 24.47 3.06 -6.80
N ALA A 199 25.78 3.19 -6.55
CA ALA A 199 26.77 3.35 -7.60
C ALA A 199 26.78 2.10 -8.52
N LEU A 200 26.75 0.90 -7.94
CA LEU A 200 26.69 -0.35 -8.71
C LEU A 200 25.40 -0.47 -9.54
N ARG A 201 24.23 -0.08 -9.00
CA ARG A 201 22.95 -0.09 -9.71
C ARG A 201 22.96 0.83 -10.92
N ILE A 202 23.49 2.05 -10.76
CA ILE A 202 23.56 3.04 -11.83
C ILE A 202 24.57 2.63 -12.90
N LEU A 203 25.69 2.02 -12.52
CA LEU A 203 26.73 1.54 -13.44
C LEU A 203 26.43 0.16 -14.04
N LYS A 204 25.39 -0.56 -13.58
CA LYS A 204 25.03 -1.92 -14.03
C LYS A 204 25.01 -2.09 -15.55
N PRO A 205 24.45 -1.16 -16.36
CA PRO A 205 24.43 -1.29 -17.83
C PRO A 205 25.83 -1.30 -18.47
N HIS A 206 26.84 -0.78 -17.75
CA HIS A 206 28.21 -0.58 -18.24
C HIS A 206 29.20 -1.63 -17.73
N PHE A 207 28.75 -2.58 -16.91
CA PHE A 207 29.58 -3.72 -16.51
C PHE A 207 29.65 -4.78 -17.63
N PRO A 208 30.80 -5.45 -17.81
CA PRO A 208 30.87 -6.61 -18.68
C PRO A 208 29.91 -7.71 -18.20
N ASP A 209 29.35 -8.50 -19.12
CA ASP A 209 28.28 -9.48 -18.83
C ASP A 209 28.61 -10.44 -17.68
N GLU A 210 29.87 -10.89 -17.59
CA GLU A 210 30.37 -11.76 -16.52
C GLU A 210 30.35 -11.13 -15.11
N LYS A 211 30.24 -9.80 -15.01
CA LYS A 211 30.23 -9.04 -13.74
C LYS A 211 28.88 -8.43 -13.39
N LYS A 212 27.82 -8.70 -14.18
CA LYS A 212 26.47 -8.26 -13.81
C LYS A 212 26.04 -8.98 -12.53
N LEU A 213 25.63 -8.21 -11.51
CA LEU A 213 25.07 -8.77 -10.28
C LEU A 213 23.85 -9.64 -10.66
N PRO A 214 23.76 -10.89 -10.16
CA PRO A 214 22.60 -11.72 -10.41
C PRO A 214 21.35 -11.03 -9.87
N GLU A 215 20.30 -10.97 -10.68
CA GLU A 215 19.01 -10.48 -10.22
C GLU A 215 18.51 -11.37 -9.09
N ALA A 216 17.85 -10.76 -8.10
CA ALA A 216 17.22 -11.52 -7.04
C ALA A 216 16.10 -12.35 -7.66
N ASP A 217 16.30 -13.66 -7.79
CA ASP A 217 15.25 -14.56 -8.25
C ASP A 217 14.19 -14.68 -7.14
N SER A 218 13.08 -13.97 -7.34
CA SER A 218 11.89 -13.99 -6.48
C SER A 218 11.48 -15.43 -6.13
N ARG A 219 11.62 -16.39 -7.05
CA ARG A 219 11.27 -17.80 -6.82
C ARG A 219 12.22 -18.46 -5.85
N VAL A 220 13.53 -18.21 -5.96
CA VAL A 220 14.53 -18.73 -5.01
C VAL A 220 14.26 -18.20 -3.61
N GLN A 221 14.00 -16.89 -3.50
CA GLN A 221 13.62 -16.28 -2.22
C GLN A 221 12.31 -16.87 -1.67
N TRP A 222 11.32 -17.09 -2.53
CA TRP A 222 10.03 -17.66 -2.15
C TRP A 222 10.15 -19.11 -1.65
N GLN A 223 10.89 -19.96 -2.35
CA GLN A 223 11.18 -21.33 -1.89
C GLN A 223 11.96 -21.33 -0.57
N SER A 224 12.89 -20.38 -0.41
CA SER A 224 13.62 -20.18 0.85
C SER A 224 12.69 -19.80 2.00
N ALA A 225 11.69 -18.96 1.75
CA ALA A 225 10.67 -18.58 2.73
C ALA A 225 9.76 -19.76 3.11
N LYS A 226 9.29 -20.55 2.13
CA LYS A 226 8.46 -21.76 2.38
C LYS A 226 9.14 -22.80 3.25
N LYS A 227 10.48 -22.86 3.27
CA LYS A 227 11.25 -23.75 4.16
C LYS A 227 11.29 -23.25 5.61
N ARG A 228 11.00 -21.98 5.87
CA ARG A 228 11.17 -21.33 7.19
C ARG A 228 9.87 -20.80 7.80
N ILE A 229 8.90 -20.47 6.95
CA ILE A 229 7.60 -19.92 7.33
C ILE A 229 6.53 -20.86 6.80
N SER A 230 5.58 -21.27 7.66
CA SER A 230 4.45 -22.10 7.23
C SER A 230 3.68 -21.40 6.10
N GLY A 231 3.56 -22.07 4.96
CA GLY A 231 2.96 -21.49 3.76
C GLY A 231 3.76 -20.35 3.11
N GLY A 232 5.02 -20.13 3.49
CA GLY A 232 5.91 -19.07 3.00
C GLY A 232 5.59 -17.67 3.52
N THR A 233 4.35 -17.43 3.95
CA THR A 233 3.86 -16.18 4.53
C THR A 233 2.60 -16.45 5.36
N GLY A 234 2.27 -15.54 6.28
CA GLY A 234 1.11 -15.67 7.17
C GLY A 234 -0.25 -15.46 6.50
N LEU A 235 -0.31 -14.96 5.26
CA LEU A 235 -1.56 -14.68 4.55
C LEU A 235 -1.67 -15.51 3.26
N LEU A 236 -2.66 -16.42 3.21
CA LEU A 236 -2.93 -17.26 2.04
C LEU A 236 -3.01 -16.45 0.74
N SER A 237 -3.75 -15.34 0.73
CA SER A 237 -3.97 -14.48 -0.45
C SER A 237 -2.73 -13.74 -0.96
N LYS A 238 -1.60 -13.80 -0.23
CA LYS A 238 -0.31 -13.20 -0.63
C LYS A 238 0.72 -14.25 -1.04
N ARG A 239 0.39 -15.54 -1.03
CA ARG A 239 1.29 -16.59 -1.54
C ARG A 239 1.48 -16.39 -3.04
N ALA A 240 2.72 -16.34 -3.51
CA ALA A 240 3.03 -16.03 -4.90
C ALA A 240 2.38 -17.02 -5.88
N GLU A 241 2.31 -18.31 -5.50
CA GLU A 241 1.67 -19.36 -6.28
C GLU A 241 0.15 -19.21 -6.47
N GLN A 242 -0.50 -18.28 -5.77
CA GLN A 242 -1.93 -17.97 -5.97
C GLN A 242 -2.17 -17.08 -7.19
N PHE A 243 -1.12 -16.47 -7.76
CA PHE A 243 -1.23 -15.55 -8.89
C PHE A 243 -0.75 -16.21 -10.18
N ASN A 244 0.57 -16.37 -10.33
CA ASN A 244 1.24 -17.08 -11.43
C ASN A 244 2.68 -17.43 -10.98
N GLN A 245 3.44 -18.13 -11.84
CA GLN A 245 4.82 -18.52 -11.52
C GLN A 245 5.83 -17.36 -11.52
N THR A 246 5.48 -16.21 -12.11
CA THR A 246 6.37 -15.05 -12.28
C THR A 246 6.09 -13.93 -11.27
N TRP A 247 5.12 -14.09 -10.37
CA TRP A 247 4.68 -13.07 -9.43
C TRP A 247 5.82 -12.65 -8.48
N PRO A 248 6.06 -11.34 -8.26
CA PRO A 248 7.04 -10.89 -7.29
C PRO A 248 6.54 -11.20 -5.88
N ALA A 249 7.22 -12.11 -5.18
CA ALA A 249 6.82 -12.55 -3.85
C ALA A 249 7.14 -11.50 -2.77
N PHE A 250 8.09 -10.61 -3.06
CA PHE A 250 8.62 -9.62 -2.12
C PHE A 250 8.68 -8.24 -2.76
N PHE A 251 8.51 -7.21 -1.94
CA PHE A 251 8.63 -5.81 -2.34
C PHE A 251 9.72 -5.12 -1.52
N SER A 252 10.40 -4.16 -2.14
CA SER A 252 11.38 -3.28 -1.49
C SER A 252 10.75 -1.99 -0.98
N LYS A 253 9.72 -1.49 -1.68
CA LYS A 253 9.03 -0.24 -1.36
C LYS A 253 7.59 -0.26 -1.89
N SER A 254 6.70 0.50 -1.27
CA SER A 254 5.42 0.90 -1.85
C SER A 254 5.07 2.35 -1.48
N ALA A 255 4.39 3.05 -2.38
CA ALA A 255 3.95 4.44 -2.18
C ALA A 255 2.78 4.77 -3.11
N GLY A 256 1.75 5.45 -2.61
CA GLY A 256 0.55 5.75 -3.39
C GLY A 256 -0.14 4.47 -3.87
N CYS A 257 -0.19 4.25 -5.18
CA CYS A 257 -0.68 3.00 -5.77
C CYS A 257 0.43 2.18 -6.44
N GLU A 258 1.70 2.45 -6.14
CA GLU A 258 2.84 1.83 -6.79
C GLU A 258 3.62 0.93 -5.81
N VAL A 259 4.18 -0.16 -6.32
CA VAL A 259 5.00 -1.15 -5.60
C VAL A 259 6.26 -1.44 -6.40
N TRP A 260 7.39 -1.53 -5.72
CA TRP A 260 8.68 -1.93 -6.30
C TRP A 260 9.07 -3.29 -5.77
N ASP A 261 9.41 -4.22 -6.65
CA ASP A 261 9.93 -5.52 -6.25
C ASP A 261 11.38 -5.42 -5.73
N MET A 262 11.98 -6.56 -5.38
CA MET A 262 13.37 -6.62 -4.90
C MET A 262 14.42 -6.31 -5.97
N ASN A 263 14.04 -6.30 -7.25
CA ASN A 263 14.89 -5.93 -8.38
C ASN A 263 14.68 -4.47 -8.83
N GLY A 264 13.82 -3.72 -8.12
CA GLY A 264 13.49 -2.33 -8.43
C GLY A 264 12.50 -2.18 -9.59
N ARG A 265 11.88 -3.27 -10.06
CA ARG A 265 10.81 -3.17 -11.06
C ARG A 265 9.57 -2.60 -10.40
N LYS A 266 9.07 -1.52 -10.99
CA LYS A 266 7.85 -0.85 -10.56
C LYS A 266 6.61 -1.51 -11.15
N TYR A 267 5.56 -1.54 -10.34
CA TYR A 267 4.20 -1.88 -10.75
C TYR A 267 3.18 -0.89 -10.20
N VAL A 268 2.12 -0.62 -10.97
CA VAL A 268 0.86 -0.08 -10.44
C VAL A 268 0.10 -1.25 -9.81
N ASP A 269 -0.23 -1.13 -8.53
CA ASP A 269 -0.86 -2.19 -7.76
C ASP A 269 -2.38 -2.07 -7.72
N CYS A 270 -3.04 -3.06 -8.30
CA CYS A 270 -4.50 -3.22 -8.28
C CYS A 270 -4.94 -4.20 -7.19
N ALA A 271 -4.03 -4.87 -6.47
CA ALA A 271 -4.37 -5.76 -5.38
C ALA A 271 -4.63 -5.01 -4.06
N GLY A 272 -4.08 -3.81 -3.87
CA GLY A 272 -4.40 -2.88 -2.79
C GLY A 272 -4.23 -3.47 -1.39
N GLY A 273 -3.17 -4.27 -1.19
CA GLY A 273 -2.93 -4.99 0.07
C GLY A 273 -4.02 -6.02 0.39
N ILE A 274 -4.63 -6.64 -0.64
CA ILE A 274 -5.81 -7.51 -0.54
C ILE A 274 -7.04 -6.72 0.00
N GLY A 275 -7.20 -5.50 -0.51
CA GLY A 275 -8.27 -4.56 -0.14
C GLY A 275 -8.07 -3.85 1.20
N ALA A 276 -6.97 -4.11 1.92
CA ALA A 276 -6.67 -3.49 3.21
C ALA A 276 -6.27 -2.01 3.10
N VAL A 277 -5.80 -1.58 1.94
CA VAL A 277 -5.33 -0.20 1.70
C VAL A 277 -6.35 0.53 0.84
N LEU A 278 -6.83 1.69 1.33
CA LEU A 278 -7.83 2.51 0.64
C LEU A 278 -7.25 3.84 0.18
N LEU A 279 -6.52 4.55 1.04
CA LEU A 279 -5.94 5.85 0.70
C LEU A 279 -4.78 5.69 -0.29
N GLY A 280 -4.01 4.61 -0.12
CA GLY A 280 -2.75 4.36 -0.81
C GLY A 280 -1.65 4.00 0.18
N TYR A 281 -0.59 3.39 -0.32
CA TYR A 281 0.58 3.02 0.45
C TYR A 281 1.34 4.24 0.96
N ALA A 282 1.86 4.14 2.19
CA ALA A 282 2.67 5.18 2.82
C ALA A 282 2.01 6.58 2.77
N ASP A 283 0.71 6.64 3.02
CA ASP A 283 -0.04 7.89 3.09
C ASP A 283 0.61 8.85 4.09
N SER A 284 0.87 10.09 3.64
CA SER A 284 1.67 11.05 4.41
C SER A 284 0.99 11.51 5.70
N GLU A 285 -0.33 11.65 5.71
CA GLU A 285 -1.08 12.08 6.89
C GLU A 285 -1.15 10.96 7.93
N VAL A 286 -1.43 9.73 7.48
CA VAL A 286 -1.44 8.52 8.33
C VAL A 286 -0.05 8.25 8.91
N ASN A 287 1.00 8.26 8.07
CA ASN A 287 2.37 8.05 8.54
C ASN A 287 2.81 9.13 9.53
N ALA A 288 2.41 10.39 9.32
CA ALA A 288 2.73 11.46 10.26
C ALA A 288 2.04 11.25 11.62
N ALA A 289 0.77 10.82 11.64
CA ALA A 289 0.06 10.51 12.87
C ALA A 289 0.69 9.34 13.64
N VAL A 290 1.02 8.26 12.93
CA VAL A 290 1.71 7.09 13.48
C VAL A 290 3.09 7.46 14.02
N THR A 291 3.87 8.25 13.27
CA THR A 291 5.20 8.69 13.72
C THR A 291 5.11 9.54 14.98
N ARG A 292 4.16 10.49 15.05
CA ARG A 292 3.93 11.29 16.26
C ARG A 292 3.61 10.39 17.45
N ARG A 293 2.74 9.39 17.27
CA ARG A 293 2.39 8.44 18.33
C ARG A 293 3.60 7.63 18.80
N LEU A 294 4.37 7.12 17.85
CA LEU A 294 5.58 6.35 18.13
C LEU A 294 6.57 7.16 18.98
N MET A 295 6.82 8.42 18.61
CA MET A 295 7.71 9.33 19.34
C MET A 295 7.21 9.70 20.74
N GLN A 296 5.90 9.67 20.97
CA GLN A 296 5.29 9.88 22.28
C GLN A 296 5.14 8.57 23.08
N GLY A 297 5.67 7.45 22.57
CA GLY A 297 5.42 6.11 23.09
C GLY A 297 4.18 5.48 22.46
N SER A 298 4.38 4.31 21.82
CA SER A 298 3.30 3.51 21.22
C SER A 298 2.53 2.68 22.23
N TYR A 299 3.14 2.31 23.36
CA TYR A 299 2.58 1.41 24.35
C TYR A 299 3.13 1.75 25.74
N SER A 300 2.28 1.68 26.77
CA SER A 300 2.61 2.06 28.15
C SER A 300 1.78 1.27 29.16
N SER A 301 2.17 1.29 30.43
CA SER A 301 1.34 0.81 31.54
C SER A 301 0.10 1.66 31.79
N LEU A 302 0.08 2.88 31.25
CA LEU A 302 -1.08 3.79 31.25
C LEU A 302 -1.79 3.75 29.90
N VAL A 303 -3.10 4.00 29.92
CA VAL A 303 -3.97 3.95 28.73
C VAL A 303 -3.63 5.08 27.76
N ASN A 304 -3.66 4.78 26.46
CA ASN A 304 -3.47 5.78 25.42
C ASN A 304 -4.69 6.72 25.35
N PRO A 305 -4.53 8.05 25.54
CA PRO A 305 -5.65 8.98 25.52
C PRO A 305 -6.33 9.10 24.14
N GLN A 306 -5.72 8.62 23.05
CA GLN A 306 -6.39 8.62 21.75
C GLN A 306 -7.45 7.52 21.64
N GLU A 307 -7.48 6.52 22.53
CA GLU A 307 -8.52 5.49 22.52
C GLU A 307 -9.90 6.11 22.76
N ILE A 308 -10.03 7.05 23.70
CA ILE A 308 -11.30 7.75 23.94
C ILE A 308 -11.67 8.67 22.77
N GLN A 309 -10.70 9.37 22.18
CA GLN A 309 -10.93 10.23 21.00
C GLN A 309 -11.47 9.41 19.82
N LEU A 310 -10.90 8.23 19.61
CA LEU A 310 -11.38 7.31 18.58
C LEU A 310 -12.77 6.77 18.90
N ALA A 311 -13.04 6.43 20.16
CA ALA A 311 -14.37 5.97 20.57
C ALA A 311 -15.42 7.05 20.33
N GLU A 312 -15.15 8.29 20.74
CA GLU A 312 -16.02 9.45 20.50
C GLU A 312 -16.30 9.65 19.02
N LYS A 313 -15.27 9.64 18.17
CA LYS A 313 -15.43 9.77 16.71
C LYS A 313 -16.27 8.64 16.12
N LEU A 314 -16.04 7.40 16.55
CA LEU A 314 -16.78 6.24 16.07
C LEU A 314 -18.25 6.28 16.50
N LEU A 315 -18.55 6.73 17.72
CA LEU A 315 -19.92 6.87 18.22
C LEU A 315 -20.64 8.07 17.59
N GLU A 316 -19.93 9.17 17.29
CA GLU A 316 -20.47 10.28 16.51
C GLU A 316 -20.90 9.81 15.11
N LEU A 317 -20.08 9.01 14.45
CA LEU A 317 -20.38 8.42 13.14
C LEU A 317 -21.51 7.37 13.20
N HIS A 318 -21.75 6.76 14.35
CA HIS A 318 -22.77 5.72 14.55
C HIS A 318 -23.68 6.06 15.73
N PRO A 319 -24.64 7.00 15.59
CA PRO A 319 -25.47 7.47 16.71
C PRO A 319 -26.34 6.39 17.38
N TRP A 320 -26.50 5.23 16.73
CA TRP A 320 -27.20 4.07 17.27
C TRP A 320 -26.34 3.24 18.24
N ALA A 321 -25.02 3.41 18.22
CA ALA A 321 -24.07 2.66 19.04
C ALA A 321 -23.81 3.38 20.38
N GLY A 322 -23.47 2.60 21.40
CA GLY A 322 -23.12 3.12 22.74
C GLY A 322 -21.68 2.85 23.17
N LYS A 323 -21.06 1.77 22.68
CA LYS A 323 -19.73 1.34 23.10
C LYS A 323 -18.86 0.85 21.94
N VAL A 324 -17.55 0.91 22.15
CA VAL A 324 -16.53 0.45 21.19
C VAL A 324 -15.55 -0.47 21.92
N ARG A 325 -15.03 -1.47 21.21
CA ARG A 325 -13.90 -2.30 21.61
C ARG A 325 -12.90 -2.41 20.47
N TYR A 326 -11.61 -2.50 20.79
CA TYR A 326 -10.53 -2.55 19.79
C TYR A 326 -9.87 -3.91 19.71
N ALA A 327 -9.32 -4.19 18.53
CA ALA A 327 -8.51 -5.37 18.23
C ALA A 327 -7.40 -5.01 17.22
N ARG A 328 -6.64 -5.99 16.75
CA ARG A 328 -5.55 -5.76 15.78
C ARG A 328 -5.80 -6.34 14.41
N THR A 329 -6.68 -7.33 14.32
CA THR A 329 -7.04 -7.93 13.03
C THR A 329 -8.54 -8.10 12.90
N GLY A 330 -9.04 -8.03 11.67
CA GLY A 330 -10.47 -8.20 11.40
C GLY A 330 -10.98 -9.58 11.84
N GLY A 331 -10.18 -10.63 11.64
CA GLY A 331 -10.55 -11.95 12.13
C GLY A 331 -10.73 -11.94 13.65
N GLU A 332 -9.70 -11.56 14.39
CA GLU A 332 -9.78 -11.43 15.86
C GLU A 332 -11.00 -10.61 16.32
N ALA A 333 -11.28 -9.49 15.65
CA ALA A 333 -12.45 -8.67 15.93
C ALA A 333 -13.78 -9.39 15.69
N MET A 334 -13.89 -10.25 14.68
CA MET A 334 -15.09 -11.10 14.47
C MET A 334 -15.27 -12.12 15.60
N ALA A 335 -14.18 -12.74 16.08
CA ALA A 335 -14.27 -13.64 17.22
C ALA A 335 -14.72 -12.93 18.50
N ILE A 336 -14.24 -11.70 18.72
CA ILE A 336 -14.68 -10.82 19.81
C ILE A 336 -16.17 -10.50 19.65
N ALA A 337 -16.61 -10.03 18.48
CA ALA A 337 -17.99 -9.65 18.22
C ALA A 337 -18.96 -10.83 18.42
N VAL A 338 -18.61 -12.02 17.94
CA VAL A 338 -19.42 -13.24 18.16
C VAL A 338 -19.46 -13.64 19.64
N ARG A 339 -18.35 -13.51 20.38
CA ARG A 339 -18.36 -13.78 21.82
C ARG A 339 -19.28 -12.81 22.57
N ILE A 340 -19.23 -11.52 22.24
CA ILE A 340 -20.12 -10.49 22.81
C ILE A 340 -21.58 -10.82 22.46
N ALA A 341 -21.88 -11.14 21.20
CA ALA A 341 -23.24 -11.46 20.76
C ALA A 341 -23.81 -12.73 21.41
N ARG A 342 -22.99 -13.76 21.61
CA ARG A 342 -23.38 -14.97 22.36
C ARG A 342 -23.62 -14.68 23.83
N ALA A 343 -22.77 -13.86 24.46
CA ALA A 343 -22.96 -13.44 25.85
C ALA A 343 -24.26 -12.64 26.02
N ALA A 344 -24.55 -11.72 25.10
CA ALA A 344 -25.77 -10.91 25.13
C ALA A 344 -27.04 -11.72 24.85
N SER A 345 -27.00 -12.67 23.89
CA SER A 345 -28.17 -13.49 23.54
C SER A 345 -28.40 -14.68 24.48
N GLY A 346 -27.38 -15.10 25.24
CA GLY A 346 -27.41 -16.32 26.05
C GLY A 346 -27.47 -17.62 25.23
N LYS A 347 -27.20 -17.55 23.92
CA LYS A 347 -27.39 -18.66 22.98
C LYS A 347 -26.13 -18.92 22.16
N SER A 348 -25.94 -20.17 21.72
CA SER A 348 -24.72 -20.62 21.03
C SER A 348 -24.81 -20.53 19.50
N GLY A 349 -26.02 -20.63 18.94
CA GLY A 349 -26.27 -20.82 17.51
C GLY A 349 -26.09 -19.55 16.68
N ILE A 350 -25.35 -19.69 15.57
CA ILE A 350 -25.02 -18.63 14.62
C ILE A 350 -25.56 -18.98 13.24
N ALA A 351 -26.38 -18.11 12.65
CA ALA A 351 -26.64 -18.14 11.20
C ALA A 351 -25.71 -17.14 10.53
N PHE A 352 -25.01 -17.51 9.46
CA PHE A 352 -24.09 -16.56 8.80
C PHE A 352 -24.04 -16.62 7.28
N CYS A 353 -23.69 -15.50 6.65
CA CYS A 353 -23.35 -15.45 5.24
C CYS A 353 -22.12 -14.58 4.96
N GLY A 354 -21.15 -15.14 4.23
CA GLY A 354 -19.93 -14.44 3.83
C GLY A 354 -18.68 -15.10 4.40
N TYR A 355 -17.59 -14.34 4.47
CA TYR A 355 -16.33 -14.80 5.05
C TYR A 355 -15.90 -13.90 6.21
N HIS A 356 -15.75 -14.52 7.38
CA HIS A 356 -15.57 -13.84 8.66
C HIS A 356 -14.28 -14.21 9.39
N GLY A 357 -13.32 -14.84 8.69
CA GLY A 357 -12.01 -15.19 9.24
C GLY A 357 -11.74 -16.69 9.32
N TRP A 358 -10.96 -17.11 10.31
CA TRP A 358 -10.37 -18.46 10.41
C TRP A 358 -10.73 -19.20 11.70
N HIS A 359 -11.53 -18.59 12.57
CA HIS A 359 -11.77 -19.08 13.94
C HIS A 359 -12.69 -20.29 13.96
N ASP A 360 -12.61 -21.01 15.07
CA ASP A 360 -13.34 -22.25 15.31
C ASP A 360 -14.84 -22.15 15.04
N TRP A 361 -15.50 -21.04 15.43
CA TRP A 361 -16.94 -20.88 15.21
C TRP A 361 -17.29 -20.81 13.72
N TYR A 362 -16.44 -20.22 12.87
CA TYR A 362 -16.70 -20.09 11.44
C TYR A 362 -16.40 -21.41 10.72
N LEU A 363 -15.25 -22.02 11.01
CA LEU A 363 -14.86 -23.29 10.41
C LEU A 363 -15.71 -24.48 10.88
N ALA A 364 -16.38 -24.37 12.04
CA ALA A 364 -17.31 -25.40 12.54
C ALA A 364 -18.45 -25.74 11.56
N ALA A 365 -18.79 -24.83 10.65
CA ALA A 365 -19.75 -25.10 9.57
C ALA A 365 -19.36 -26.34 8.74
N ASN A 366 -18.06 -26.59 8.57
CA ASN A 366 -17.55 -27.72 7.78
C ASN A 366 -17.36 -29.04 8.57
N LEU A 367 -17.73 -29.10 9.86
CA LEU A 367 -17.60 -30.33 10.67
C LEU A 367 -18.67 -31.38 10.37
N GLY A 368 -19.89 -30.95 10.03
CA GLY A 368 -21.02 -31.83 9.71
C GLY A 368 -21.20 -32.08 8.21
N ASP A 369 -20.79 -31.12 7.38
CA ASP A 369 -20.79 -31.19 5.92
C ASP A 369 -19.48 -30.55 5.43
N THR A 370 -18.61 -31.33 4.79
CA THR A 370 -17.28 -30.87 4.36
C THR A 370 -17.31 -29.78 3.29
N HIS A 371 -18.48 -29.50 2.71
CA HIS A 371 -18.68 -28.55 1.61
C HIS A 371 -19.59 -27.36 1.96
N ALA A 372 -20.01 -27.21 3.24
CA ALA A 372 -20.92 -26.15 3.65
C ALA A 372 -20.41 -24.73 3.31
N LEU A 373 -19.08 -24.54 3.30
CA LEU A 373 -18.42 -23.27 2.94
C LEU A 373 -18.11 -23.10 1.45
N ASP A 374 -18.30 -24.12 0.60
CA ASP A 374 -17.91 -24.07 -0.83
C ASP A 374 -18.78 -23.09 -1.64
N GLY A 375 -19.97 -22.77 -1.12
CA GLY A 375 -20.86 -21.71 -1.60
C GLY A 375 -20.63 -20.34 -0.94
N HIS A 376 -19.46 -20.11 -0.34
CA HIS A 376 -19.04 -18.81 0.20
C HIS A 376 -17.75 -18.29 -0.46
N LEU A 377 -16.99 -17.40 0.20
CA LEU A 377 -15.80 -16.78 -0.42
C LEU A 377 -14.69 -17.79 -0.76
N LEU A 378 -14.52 -18.81 0.07
CA LEU A 378 -13.37 -19.71 0.04
C LEU A 378 -13.85 -21.16 0.15
N PRO A 379 -13.79 -21.93 -0.96
CA PRO A 379 -14.09 -23.36 -0.90
C PRO A 379 -12.93 -24.16 -0.31
N GLY A 380 -13.21 -25.40 0.08
CA GLY A 380 -12.22 -26.39 0.50
C GLY A 380 -11.56 -26.10 1.85
N LEU A 381 -12.18 -25.29 2.70
CA LEU A 381 -11.66 -24.98 4.03
C LEU A 381 -11.80 -26.19 4.96
N GLN A 382 -10.67 -26.84 5.27
CA GLN A 382 -10.63 -27.99 6.17
C GLN A 382 -10.71 -27.54 7.64
N PRO A 383 -11.66 -28.07 8.46
CA PRO A 383 -11.83 -27.68 9.86
C PRO A 383 -10.87 -28.41 10.81
N ALA A 384 -9.66 -28.77 10.34
CA ALA A 384 -8.70 -29.51 11.15
C ALA A 384 -8.28 -28.69 12.38
N GLY A 385 -8.43 -29.28 13.57
CA GLY A 385 -8.17 -28.61 14.85
C GLY A 385 -9.38 -27.92 15.47
N VAL A 386 -10.51 -27.84 14.78
CA VAL A 386 -11.77 -27.31 15.33
C VAL A 386 -12.44 -28.39 16.20
N PRO A 387 -12.85 -28.08 17.45
CA PRO A 387 -13.53 -29.04 18.33
C PRO A 387 -14.85 -29.56 17.72
N ARG A 388 -15.08 -30.88 17.79
CA ARG A 388 -16.28 -31.52 17.23
C ARG A 388 -17.56 -31.09 17.96
N GLU A 389 -17.44 -30.64 19.19
CA GLU A 389 -18.51 -30.09 20.03
C GLU A 389 -19.15 -28.84 19.41
N LEU A 390 -18.48 -28.19 18.44
CA LEU A 390 -19.02 -27.04 17.71
C LEU A 390 -19.87 -27.43 16.50
N THR A 391 -20.05 -28.73 16.21
CA THR A 391 -20.90 -29.20 15.10
C THR A 391 -22.32 -28.63 15.26
N HIS A 392 -22.90 -28.15 14.15
CA HIS A 392 -24.23 -27.51 14.10
C HIS A 392 -24.38 -26.22 14.94
N THR A 393 -23.31 -25.66 15.50
CA THR A 393 -23.38 -24.37 16.22
C THR A 393 -23.33 -23.15 15.30
N SER A 394 -22.93 -23.34 14.05
CA SER A 394 -22.86 -22.31 13.02
C SER A 394 -23.39 -22.87 11.70
N ILE A 395 -24.47 -22.28 11.17
CA ILE A 395 -25.13 -22.73 9.96
C ILE A 395 -25.03 -21.63 8.89
N PRO A 396 -24.37 -21.90 7.74
CA PRO A 396 -24.31 -20.93 6.66
C PRO A 396 -25.67 -20.76 5.95
N PHE A 397 -25.91 -19.56 5.42
CA PHE A 397 -26.98 -19.27 4.46
C PHE A 397 -26.44 -18.44 3.28
N ARG A 398 -27.16 -18.44 2.16
CA ARG A 398 -26.76 -17.70 0.95
C ARG A 398 -27.19 -16.23 1.02
N TYR A 399 -26.29 -15.33 0.63
CA TYR A 399 -26.58 -13.90 0.60
C TYR A 399 -27.62 -13.58 -0.49
N ASN A 400 -28.59 -12.69 -0.22
CA ASN A 400 -29.80 -12.43 -1.03
C ASN A 400 -30.76 -13.64 -1.18
N ASP A 401 -30.64 -14.67 -0.36
CA ASP A 401 -31.51 -15.85 -0.38
C ASP A 401 -32.26 -15.97 0.95
N TRP A 402 -33.51 -15.52 0.97
CA TRP A 402 -34.34 -15.53 2.18
C TRP A 402 -34.70 -16.95 2.62
N ASP A 403 -35.00 -17.84 1.68
CA ASP A 403 -35.40 -19.22 1.99
C ASP A 403 -34.22 -19.98 2.61
N SER A 404 -32.99 -19.76 2.11
CA SER A 404 -31.78 -20.29 2.73
C SER A 404 -31.56 -19.77 4.15
N PHE A 405 -31.88 -18.49 4.42
CA PHE A 405 -31.82 -17.94 5.77
C PHE A 405 -32.86 -18.59 6.70
N GLU A 406 -34.10 -18.74 6.26
CA GLU A 406 -35.14 -19.41 7.05
C GLU A 406 -34.78 -20.87 7.35
N ALA A 407 -34.21 -21.58 6.38
CA ALA A 407 -33.70 -22.93 6.59
C ALA A 407 -32.59 -22.96 7.67
N ALA A 408 -31.63 -22.04 7.63
CA ALA A 408 -30.58 -21.94 8.65
C ALA A 408 -31.15 -21.63 10.04
N ALA A 409 -32.10 -20.69 10.11
CA ALA A 409 -32.79 -20.33 11.34
C ALA A 409 -33.54 -21.53 11.94
N ASN A 410 -34.25 -22.29 11.11
CA ASN A 410 -34.99 -23.49 11.53
C ASN A 410 -34.06 -24.61 12.03
N ASN A 411 -32.90 -24.79 11.40
CA ASN A 411 -31.89 -25.77 11.84
C ASN A 411 -31.31 -25.42 13.22
N LEU A 412 -31.09 -24.13 13.49
CA LEU A 412 -30.60 -23.67 14.79
C LEU A 412 -31.68 -23.70 15.89
N ALA A 413 -32.95 -23.59 15.51
CA ALA A 413 -34.11 -23.67 16.38
C ALA A 413 -33.97 -22.79 17.64
N GLU A 414 -34.13 -23.37 18.84
CA GLU A 414 -34.07 -22.65 20.12
C GLU A 414 -32.68 -22.06 20.40
N ASN A 415 -31.62 -22.66 19.84
CA ASN A 415 -30.24 -22.21 20.00
C ASN A 415 -29.89 -21.00 19.13
N PHE A 416 -30.77 -20.55 18.22
CA PHE A 416 -30.49 -19.41 17.36
C PHE A 416 -30.46 -18.09 18.16
N GLY A 417 -29.28 -17.45 18.23
CA GLY A 417 -29.09 -16.19 18.96
C GLY A 417 -28.31 -15.11 18.22
N VAL A 418 -27.57 -15.45 17.17
CA VAL A 418 -26.70 -14.49 16.47
C VAL A 418 -26.81 -14.66 14.95
N VAL A 419 -27.01 -13.56 14.23
CA VAL A 419 -26.76 -13.48 12.79
C VAL A 419 -25.42 -12.79 12.55
N VAL A 420 -24.57 -13.37 11.71
CA VAL A 420 -23.33 -12.73 11.25
C VAL A 420 -23.35 -12.58 9.74
N MET A 421 -23.17 -11.38 9.20
CA MET A 421 -23.18 -11.19 7.75
C MET A 421 -22.30 -10.07 7.26
N GLU A 422 -21.75 -10.21 6.05
CA GLU A 422 -21.27 -9.06 5.28
C GLU A 422 -22.49 -8.33 4.68
N PRO A 423 -22.55 -6.98 4.71
CA PRO A 423 -23.71 -6.25 4.20
C PRO A 423 -23.76 -6.20 2.67
N MET A 424 -22.61 -6.39 2.02
CA MET A 424 -22.43 -6.60 0.59
C MET A 424 -20.96 -6.93 0.32
N ARG A 425 -20.65 -7.60 -0.80
CA ARG A 425 -19.26 -7.82 -1.24
C ARG A 425 -19.10 -7.77 -2.76
N SER A 426 -19.78 -8.66 -3.47
CA SER A 426 -19.72 -8.76 -4.94
C SER A 426 -21.01 -8.28 -5.61
N GLN A 427 -22.13 -8.36 -4.88
CA GLN A 427 -23.45 -7.97 -5.36
C GLN A 427 -24.13 -7.01 -4.38
N PHE A 428 -25.01 -6.17 -4.91
CA PHE A 428 -25.86 -5.29 -4.11
C PHE A 428 -26.94 -6.11 -3.39
N PRO A 429 -27.46 -5.62 -2.25
CA PRO A 429 -28.68 -6.16 -1.64
C PRO A 429 -29.83 -6.16 -2.65
N GLN A 430 -30.64 -7.22 -2.62
CA GLN A 430 -31.83 -7.38 -3.46
C GLN A 430 -33.04 -7.72 -2.59
N ASP A 431 -34.24 -7.51 -3.12
CA ASP A 431 -35.52 -7.97 -2.53
C ASP A 431 -35.67 -7.65 -1.04
N ASP A 432 -35.21 -6.47 -0.63
CA ASP A 432 -35.18 -5.97 0.75
C ASP A 432 -34.51 -6.93 1.75
N PHE A 433 -33.58 -7.76 1.28
CA PHE A 433 -32.94 -8.83 2.06
C PHE A 433 -32.40 -8.36 3.41
N LEU A 434 -31.62 -7.26 3.42
CA LEU A 434 -31.07 -6.69 4.66
C LEU A 434 -32.17 -6.27 5.65
N GLN A 435 -33.26 -5.67 5.14
CA GLN A 435 -34.38 -5.25 5.96
C GLN A 435 -35.15 -6.45 6.53
N LYS A 436 -35.35 -7.50 5.73
CA LYS A 436 -35.98 -8.75 6.19
C LYS A 436 -35.19 -9.40 7.32
N ILE A 437 -33.87 -9.51 7.17
CA ILE A 437 -32.97 -10.03 8.22
C ILE A 437 -33.05 -9.18 9.49
N ARG A 438 -32.97 -7.84 9.35
CA ARG A 438 -33.06 -6.93 10.50
C ARG A 438 -34.38 -7.08 11.23
N ASN A 439 -35.50 -7.10 10.51
CA ASN A 439 -36.84 -7.26 11.09
C ASN A 439 -36.97 -8.59 11.84
N TYR A 440 -36.50 -9.68 11.23
CA TYR A 440 -36.49 -11.00 11.86
C TYR A 440 -35.69 -11.00 13.16
N CYS A 441 -34.48 -10.42 13.13
CA CYS A 441 -33.62 -10.34 14.30
C CYS A 441 -34.29 -9.57 15.44
N SER A 442 -34.93 -8.44 15.13
CA SER A 442 -35.67 -7.64 16.13
C SER A 442 -36.87 -8.39 16.70
N GLN A 443 -37.64 -9.11 15.88
CA GLN A 443 -38.81 -9.87 16.33
C GLN A 443 -38.46 -11.08 17.21
N LYS A 444 -37.28 -11.65 17.02
CA LYS A 444 -36.84 -12.89 17.69
C LYS A 444 -35.79 -12.66 18.77
N ASN A 445 -35.43 -11.41 19.06
CA ASN A 445 -34.36 -11.04 19.98
C ASN A 445 -33.01 -11.73 19.63
N ILE A 446 -32.67 -11.70 18.34
CA ILE A 446 -31.40 -12.22 17.81
C ILE A 446 -30.46 -11.04 17.57
N VAL A 447 -29.20 -11.20 17.96
CA VAL A 447 -28.18 -10.16 17.80
C VAL A 447 -27.67 -10.19 16.35
N MET A 448 -27.79 -9.07 15.65
CA MET A 448 -27.27 -8.91 14.29
C MET A 448 -25.87 -8.29 14.33
N VAL A 449 -24.86 -9.10 14.02
CA VAL A 449 -23.45 -8.71 13.85
C VAL A 449 -23.16 -8.51 12.36
N VAL A 450 -22.64 -7.35 12.01
CA VAL A 450 -22.33 -7.01 10.62
C VAL A 450 -20.82 -6.85 10.43
N ASP A 451 -20.29 -7.64 9.51
CA ASP A 451 -18.89 -7.61 9.11
C ASP A 451 -18.69 -6.55 8.02
N GLU A 452 -18.23 -5.37 8.43
CA GLU A 452 -17.86 -4.26 7.55
C GLU A 452 -16.34 -4.14 7.38
N ILE A 453 -15.60 -5.25 7.58
CA ILE A 453 -14.14 -5.27 7.44
C ILE A 453 -13.75 -4.91 6.00
N THR A 454 -14.48 -5.41 5.00
CA THR A 454 -14.20 -5.09 3.59
C THR A 454 -14.97 -3.87 3.12
N SER A 455 -16.24 -3.76 3.51
CA SER A 455 -17.18 -2.78 2.99
C SER A 455 -17.13 -1.43 3.69
N GLY A 456 -16.71 -1.38 4.95
CA GLY A 456 -16.92 -0.26 5.87
C GLY A 456 -16.61 1.12 5.31
N LEU A 457 -15.34 1.38 4.99
CA LEU A 457 -14.90 2.67 4.42
C LEU A 457 -14.83 2.66 2.89
N ARG A 458 -15.16 1.53 2.25
CA ARG A 458 -14.90 1.30 0.81
C ARG A 458 -16.17 1.31 -0.03
N TYR A 459 -17.25 0.73 0.50
CA TYR A 459 -18.56 0.63 -0.15
C TYR A 459 -19.60 1.55 0.48
N GLY A 460 -19.26 2.19 1.59
CA GLY A 460 -19.97 3.33 2.16
C GLY A 460 -19.05 4.12 3.08
N TYR A 461 -19.60 5.15 3.70
CA TYR A 461 -18.99 5.86 4.82
C TYR A 461 -20.11 6.35 5.75
N PRO A 462 -20.06 6.08 7.07
CA PRO A 462 -19.01 5.34 7.79
C PRO A 462 -19.08 3.80 7.63
N GLY A 463 -20.11 3.29 6.97
CA GLY A 463 -20.31 1.87 6.66
C GLY A 463 -21.11 1.72 5.36
N ALA A 464 -21.07 0.56 4.72
CA ALA A 464 -21.96 0.27 3.60
C ALA A 464 -23.44 0.24 4.02
N LEU A 465 -23.74 -0.18 5.26
CA LEU A 465 -25.11 -0.19 5.77
C LEU A 465 -25.76 1.18 5.90
N SER A 466 -24.97 2.25 6.10
CA SER A 466 -25.53 3.61 6.21
C SER A 466 -26.31 4.01 4.95
N ARG A 467 -25.93 3.43 3.79
CA ARG A 467 -26.61 3.62 2.50
C ARG A 467 -27.99 2.98 2.42
N TYR A 468 -28.29 2.03 3.30
CA TYR A 468 -29.55 1.27 3.32
C TYR A 468 -30.42 1.60 4.53
N GLN A 469 -29.98 2.53 5.40
CA GLN A 469 -30.70 2.90 6.63
C GLN A 469 -30.99 1.69 7.55
N ILE A 470 -30.14 0.66 7.50
CA ILE A 470 -30.22 -0.52 8.36
C ILE A 470 -29.30 -0.33 9.56
N THR A 471 -29.85 -0.48 10.75
CA THR A 471 -29.10 -0.39 12.01
C THR A 471 -28.78 -1.80 12.54
N PRO A 472 -27.51 -2.22 12.60
CA PRO A 472 -27.13 -3.49 13.21
C PRO A 472 -27.15 -3.39 14.75
N ASP A 473 -26.90 -4.50 15.43
CA ASP A 473 -26.64 -4.48 16.89
C ASP A 473 -25.14 -4.34 17.18
N VAL A 474 -24.30 -4.93 16.32
CA VAL A 474 -22.85 -4.82 16.33
C VAL A 474 -22.33 -4.67 14.89
N VAL A 475 -21.32 -3.84 14.69
CA VAL A 475 -20.56 -3.72 13.45
C VAL A 475 -19.06 -3.89 13.71
N VAL A 476 -18.36 -4.51 12.76
CA VAL A 476 -16.91 -4.75 12.84
C VAL A 476 -16.19 -4.08 11.69
N TYR A 477 -15.15 -3.31 12.01
CA TYR A 477 -14.28 -2.62 11.05
C TYR A 477 -12.83 -3.06 11.17
N ALA A 478 -12.10 -3.11 10.06
CA ALA A 478 -10.64 -3.26 10.01
C ALA A 478 -10.12 -2.76 8.65
N LYS A 479 -9.07 -3.39 8.09
CA LYS A 479 -8.57 -3.15 6.72
C LYS A 479 -8.38 -1.65 6.43
N ALA A 480 -9.28 -1.06 5.63
CA ALA A 480 -9.23 0.34 5.21
C ALA A 480 -9.14 1.30 6.41
N MET A 481 -9.74 0.96 7.56
CA MET A 481 -9.67 1.77 8.79
C MET A 481 -8.23 1.98 9.27
N GLY A 482 -7.34 0.99 9.11
CA GLY A 482 -5.92 1.14 9.46
C GLY A 482 -5.04 1.55 8.27
N ASN A 483 -5.59 1.55 7.04
CA ASN A 483 -4.88 1.79 5.79
C ASN A 483 -3.50 1.07 5.70
N GLY A 484 -3.45 -0.20 6.10
CA GLY A 484 -2.24 -1.02 6.13
C GLY A 484 -1.57 -1.16 7.50
N ILE A 485 -1.97 -0.37 8.50
CA ILE A 485 -1.62 -0.57 9.90
C ILE A 485 -2.58 -1.57 10.55
N PRO A 486 -2.11 -2.59 11.30
CA PRO A 486 -2.98 -3.57 11.96
C PRO A 486 -3.90 -2.90 13.00
N PHE A 487 -5.18 -2.82 12.67
CA PHE A 487 -6.18 -2.25 13.56
C PHE A 487 -7.58 -2.73 13.20
N ALA A 488 -8.42 -2.91 14.21
CA ALA A 488 -9.82 -3.25 14.07
C ALA A 488 -10.66 -2.69 15.23
N ALA A 489 -11.94 -2.45 14.98
CA ALA A 489 -12.89 -1.97 15.96
C ALA A 489 -14.19 -2.78 15.89
N VAL A 490 -14.78 -3.04 17.05
CA VAL A 490 -16.12 -3.60 17.25
C VAL A 490 -16.95 -2.50 17.89
N ILE A 491 -18.02 -2.08 17.23
CA ILE A 491 -18.90 -1.00 17.66
C ILE A 491 -20.29 -1.58 17.81
N GLY A 492 -21.00 -1.27 18.89
CA GLY A 492 -22.31 -1.86 19.10
C GLY A 492 -23.20 -1.05 20.03
N LYS A 493 -24.46 -1.48 20.10
CA LYS A 493 -25.43 -0.97 21.07
C LYS A 493 -24.95 -1.20 22.49
N ASP A 494 -25.29 -0.28 23.39
CA ASP A 494 -24.85 -0.32 24.79
C ASP A 494 -25.25 -1.64 25.47
N GLU A 495 -26.50 -2.08 25.31
CA GLU A 495 -27.02 -3.29 25.94
C GLU A 495 -26.32 -4.57 25.45
N VAL A 496 -25.86 -4.61 24.20
CA VAL A 496 -25.15 -5.77 23.64
C VAL A 496 -23.68 -5.74 24.03
N MET A 497 -23.04 -4.57 23.94
CA MET A 497 -21.62 -4.42 24.25
C MET A 497 -21.33 -4.55 25.75
N THR A 498 -22.28 -4.22 26.63
CA THR A 498 -22.14 -4.40 28.08
C THR A 498 -22.04 -5.87 28.48
N ALA A 499 -22.56 -6.81 27.67
CA ALA A 499 -22.35 -8.24 27.91
C ALA A 499 -20.87 -8.66 27.81
N ALA A 500 -20.00 -7.81 27.23
CA ALA A 500 -18.56 -8.02 27.25
C ALA A 500 -17.95 -7.86 28.65
N ASP A 501 -18.59 -7.13 29.56
CA ASP A 501 -18.05 -6.84 30.89
C ASP A 501 -18.04 -8.10 31.78
N ASP A 502 -18.99 -9.02 31.55
CA ASP A 502 -19.06 -10.34 32.20
C ASP A 502 -18.32 -11.45 31.43
N SER A 503 -17.67 -11.12 30.31
CA SER A 503 -16.97 -12.07 29.44
C SER A 503 -15.46 -11.76 29.39
N PHE A 504 -14.61 -12.75 29.63
CA PHE A 504 -13.16 -12.51 29.53
C PHE A 504 -12.72 -12.29 28.07
N ILE A 505 -12.44 -11.03 27.74
CA ILE A 505 -12.02 -10.59 26.41
C ILE A 505 -10.85 -9.61 26.61
N SER A 506 -9.61 -10.07 26.57
CA SER A 506 -8.46 -9.21 26.82
C SER A 506 -7.24 -9.66 26.02
N SER A 507 -6.40 -8.70 25.62
CA SER A 507 -5.10 -8.94 25.00
C SER A 507 -4.19 -7.74 25.26
N SER A 508 -2.91 -8.01 25.55
CA SER A 508 -1.95 -6.96 25.88
C SER A 508 -1.81 -5.93 24.77
N TYR A 509 -1.77 -6.35 23.50
CA TYR A 509 -1.47 -5.43 22.40
C TYR A 509 -2.65 -4.56 21.96
N TRP A 510 -3.86 -4.70 22.51
CA TRP A 510 -5.03 -3.94 22.04
C TRP A 510 -5.00 -2.45 22.41
N THR A 511 -4.15 -2.05 23.36
CA THR A 511 -4.01 -0.66 23.83
C THR A 511 -2.80 0.07 23.24
N ASP A 512 -2.07 -0.53 22.28
CA ASP A 512 -1.08 0.25 21.54
C ASP A 512 -1.76 1.39 20.76
N GLY A 513 -1.10 2.54 20.72
CA GLY A 513 -1.65 3.74 20.11
C GLY A 513 -1.43 3.84 18.61
N ILE A 514 -0.63 2.96 18.00
CA ILE A 514 -0.27 3.07 16.58
C ILE A 514 -1.51 2.88 15.71
N GLY A 515 -2.29 1.83 16.00
CA GLY A 515 -3.53 1.57 15.29
C GLY A 515 -4.57 2.68 15.49
N THR A 516 -4.73 3.18 16.71
CA THR A 516 -5.64 4.28 17.05
C THR A 516 -5.29 5.57 16.32
N ALA A 517 -4.01 5.95 16.32
CA ALA A 517 -3.52 7.13 15.62
C ALA A 517 -3.70 7.02 14.10
N ALA A 518 -3.49 5.82 13.54
CA ALA A 518 -3.77 5.56 12.12
C ALA A 518 -5.25 5.70 11.80
N ALA A 519 -6.14 5.10 12.60
CA ALA A 519 -7.59 5.14 12.37
C ALA A 519 -8.17 6.56 12.43
N LEU A 520 -7.73 7.36 13.40
CA LEU A 520 -8.11 8.77 13.49
C LEU A 520 -7.70 9.54 12.22
N ALA A 521 -6.42 9.41 11.81
CA ALA A 521 -5.94 10.08 10.60
C ALA A 521 -6.65 9.62 9.32
N VAL A 522 -7.00 8.33 9.24
CA VAL A 522 -7.80 7.80 8.12
C VAL A 522 -9.18 8.45 8.11
N MET A 523 -9.90 8.49 9.23
CA MET A 523 -11.25 9.07 9.27
C MET A 523 -11.24 10.57 8.99
N ASP A 524 -10.30 11.33 9.56
CA ASP A 524 -10.13 12.76 9.28
C ASP A 524 -9.97 13.00 7.78
N LYS A 525 -9.15 12.17 7.10
CA LYS A 525 -8.92 12.28 5.67
C LYS A 525 -10.13 11.84 4.83
N MET A 526 -10.84 10.79 5.27
CA MET A 526 -12.07 10.33 4.61
C MET A 526 -13.09 11.47 4.49
N GLU A 527 -13.30 12.24 5.57
CA GLU A 527 -14.21 13.39 5.62
C GLU A 527 -13.65 14.58 4.83
N LYS A 528 -12.39 14.97 5.11
CA LYS A 528 -11.75 16.14 4.50
C LYS A 528 -11.68 16.07 2.98
N GLU A 529 -11.42 14.88 2.42
CA GLU A 529 -11.17 14.70 0.99
C GLU A 529 -12.32 13.98 0.26
N ASN A 530 -13.45 13.71 0.93
CA ASN A 530 -14.59 12.95 0.38
C ASN A 530 -14.15 11.65 -0.31
N VAL A 531 -13.27 10.90 0.35
CA VAL A 531 -12.54 9.78 -0.25
C VAL A 531 -13.48 8.71 -0.80
N PHE A 532 -14.55 8.37 -0.06
CA PHE A 532 -15.52 7.36 -0.46
C PHE A 532 -16.15 7.69 -1.82
N GLU A 533 -16.73 8.90 -1.94
CA GLU A 533 -17.40 9.33 -3.17
C GLU A 533 -16.43 9.38 -4.35
N SER A 534 -15.23 9.95 -4.14
CA SER A 534 -14.21 10.02 -5.18
C SER A 534 -13.78 8.65 -5.69
N VAL A 535 -13.58 7.68 -4.80
CA VAL A 535 -13.21 6.31 -5.18
C VAL A 535 -14.39 5.59 -5.84
N TRP A 536 -15.61 5.78 -5.35
CA TRP A 536 -16.81 5.17 -5.93
C TRP A 536 -17.10 5.67 -7.35
N GLU A 537 -16.96 6.97 -7.60
CA GLU A 537 -17.14 7.58 -8.91
C GLU A 537 -16.09 7.08 -9.92
N LYS A 538 -14.80 7.17 -9.57
CA LYS A 538 -13.70 6.65 -10.40
C LYS A 538 -13.90 5.16 -10.72
N GLY A 539 -14.35 4.40 -9.73
CA GLY A 539 -14.63 2.98 -9.83
C GLY A 539 -15.76 2.66 -10.80
N SER A 540 -16.86 3.43 -10.74
CA SER A 540 -18.00 3.29 -11.65
C SER A 540 -17.58 3.51 -13.10
N ILE A 541 -16.86 4.60 -13.36
CA ILE A 541 -16.35 4.94 -14.70
C ILE A 541 -15.42 3.83 -15.23
N LEU A 542 -14.48 3.37 -14.41
CA LEU A 542 -13.57 2.28 -14.77
C LEU A 542 -14.35 1.01 -15.09
N GLN A 543 -15.31 0.63 -14.26
CA GLN A 543 -16.07 -0.62 -14.44
C GLN A 543 -16.86 -0.61 -15.75
N ASP A 544 -17.47 0.52 -16.12
CA ASP A 544 -18.21 0.66 -17.39
C ASP A 544 -17.30 0.58 -18.62
N GLN A 545 -16.12 1.21 -18.55
CA GLN A 545 -15.09 1.08 -19.59
C GLN A 545 -14.64 -0.37 -19.76
N LEU A 546 -14.36 -1.06 -18.65
CA LEU A 546 -13.93 -2.45 -18.68
C LEU A 546 -15.00 -3.38 -19.26
N LYS A 547 -16.28 -3.17 -18.92
CA LYS A 547 -17.41 -3.90 -19.55
C LYS A 547 -17.45 -3.69 -21.06
N THR A 548 -17.28 -2.45 -21.51
CA THR A 548 -17.28 -2.12 -22.94
C THR A 548 -16.11 -2.77 -23.67
N ILE A 549 -14.92 -2.78 -23.07
CA ILE A 549 -13.75 -3.46 -23.66
C ILE A 549 -13.99 -4.98 -23.70
N SER A 550 -14.46 -5.60 -22.62
CA SER A 550 -14.71 -7.05 -22.57
C SER A 550 -15.68 -7.52 -23.66
N ASN A 551 -16.70 -6.73 -23.98
CA ASN A 551 -17.66 -7.05 -25.05
C ASN A 551 -17.04 -7.13 -26.46
N LYS A 552 -15.86 -6.55 -26.68
CA LYS A 552 -15.12 -6.65 -27.95
C LYS A 552 -14.39 -7.99 -28.13
N TYR A 553 -14.18 -8.74 -27.04
CA TYR A 553 -13.40 -9.99 -27.00
C TYR A 553 -14.21 -11.14 -26.39
N PRO A 554 -15.28 -11.59 -27.07
CA PRO A 554 -16.24 -12.53 -26.51
C PRO A 554 -15.67 -13.95 -26.26
N LEU A 555 -14.64 -14.40 -27.00
CA LEU A 555 -14.07 -15.73 -26.77
C LEU A 555 -13.37 -15.82 -25.41
N THR A 556 -12.89 -14.71 -24.85
CA THR A 556 -12.34 -14.69 -23.49
C THR A 556 -13.35 -15.12 -22.41
N GLY A 557 -14.66 -15.01 -22.69
CA GLY A 557 -15.72 -15.26 -21.72
C GLY A 557 -15.64 -14.39 -20.46
N LEU A 558 -14.97 -13.24 -20.55
CA LEU A 558 -14.73 -12.36 -19.41
C LEU A 558 -16.00 -11.62 -18.97
N VAL A 559 -16.38 -11.83 -17.72
CA VAL A 559 -17.43 -11.07 -17.02
C VAL A 559 -16.78 -10.08 -16.05
N VAL A 560 -17.11 -8.79 -16.24
CA VAL A 560 -16.71 -7.71 -15.33
C VAL A 560 -17.86 -7.38 -14.39
N GLY A 561 -17.66 -7.63 -13.09
CA GLY A 561 -18.67 -7.48 -12.04
C GLY A 561 -18.12 -6.84 -10.78
N GLY A 562 -18.71 -7.19 -9.63
CA GLY A 562 -18.29 -6.68 -8.33
C GLY A 562 -18.79 -5.27 -8.03
N MET A 563 -18.29 -4.69 -6.95
CA MET A 563 -18.60 -3.31 -6.56
C MET A 563 -17.78 -2.30 -7.39
N PRO A 564 -18.29 -1.08 -7.64
CA PRO A 564 -17.57 -0.04 -8.38
C PRO A 564 -16.16 0.23 -7.86
N SER A 565 -15.96 0.33 -6.55
CA SER A 565 -14.62 0.55 -5.96
C SER A 565 -13.76 -0.72 -5.87
N SER A 566 -14.27 -1.86 -6.32
CA SER A 566 -13.53 -3.12 -6.39
C SER A 566 -13.97 -4.06 -7.56
N PRO A 567 -13.83 -3.65 -8.83
CA PRO A 567 -14.30 -4.45 -9.96
C PRO A 567 -13.67 -5.84 -10.02
N THR A 568 -14.47 -6.87 -10.28
CA THR A 568 -14.02 -8.27 -10.39
C THR A 568 -13.95 -8.74 -11.84
N PHE A 569 -13.04 -9.68 -12.09
CA PHE A 569 -12.78 -10.28 -13.41
C PHE A 569 -12.94 -11.80 -13.32
N THR A 570 -13.99 -12.32 -13.95
CA THR A 570 -14.29 -13.76 -13.97
C THR A 570 -14.28 -14.26 -15.41
N PHE A 571 -13.44 -15.24 -15.72
CA PHE A 571 -13.38 -15.85 -17.04
C PHE A 571 -14.25 -17.12 -17.08
N SER A 572 -15.32 -17.08 -17.87
CA SER A 572 -16.32 -18.15 -17.98
C SER A 572 -16.10 -18.98 -19.24
N THR A 573 -14.96 -19.69 -19.30
CA THR A 573 -14.59 -20.56 -20.43
C THR A 573 -14.05 -21.92 -19.94
N ASN A 574 -13.98 -22.91 -20.83
CA ASN A 574 -13.33 -24.20 -20.56
C ASN A 574 -11.81 -24.07 -20.29
N TYR A 575 -11.25 -22.88 -20.50
CA TYR A 575 -9.82 -22.56 -20.33
C TYR A 575 -9.60 -21.56 -19.19
N SER A 576 -10.58 -21.34 -18.31
CA SER A 576 -10.62 -20.22 -17.36
C SER A 576 -9.36 -20.09 -16.48
N ARG A 577 -8.73 -21.21 -16.08
CA ARG A 577 -7.47 -21.19 -15.31
C ARG A 577 -6.31 -20.68 -16.16
N ALA A 578 -6.11 -21.25 -17.34
CA ALA A 578 -5.04 -20.87 -18.26
C ALA A 578 -5.20 -19.41 -18.73
N VAL A 579 -6.43 -19.00 -19.02
CA VAL A 579 -6.77 -17.62 -19.40
C VAL A 579 -6.45 -16.65 -18.26
N LYS A 580 -6.83 -16.97 -17.02
CA LYS A 580 -6.52 -16.14 -15.86
C LYS A 580 -5.01 -16.01 -15.62
N GLU A 581 -4.27 -17.11 -15.70
CA GLU A 581 -2.82 -17.08 -15.54
C GLU A 581 -2.13 -16.25 -16.64
N LEU A 582 -2.60 -16.39 -17.89
CA LEU A 582 -2.12 -15.57 -19.02
C LEU A 582 -2.46 -14.09 -18.82
N PHE A 583 -3.69 -13.77 -18.38
CA PHE A 583 -4.12 -12.41 -18.06
C PHE A 583 -3.21 -11.76 -17.01
N ILE A 584 -2.97 -12.44 -15.89
CA ILE A 584 -2.09 -11.95 -14.81
C ILE A 584 -0.68 -11.73 -15.36
N THR A 585 -0.15 -12.69 -16.13
CA THR A 585 1.19 -12.61 -16.71
C THR A 585 1.34 -11.43 -17.66
N LYS A 586 0.37 -11.20 -18.56
CA LYS A 586 0.40 -10.10 -19.53
C LYS A 586 0.18 -8.72 -18.90
N MET A 587 -0.66 -8.63 -17.87
CA MET A 587 -0.78 -7.39 -17.12
C MET A 587 0.48 -7.10 -16.30
N GLN A 588 1.10 -8.13 -15.72
CA GLN A 588 2.37 -8.01 -15.01
C GLN A 588 3.52 -7.58 -15.94
N GLU A 589 3.63 -8.17 -17.14
CA GLU A 589 4.57 -7.76 -18.18
C GLU A 589 4.45 -6.26 -18.49
N GLN A 590 3.23 -5.73 -18.47
CA GLN A 590 2.89 -4.32 -18.70
C GLN A 590 2.98 -3.43 -17.45
N GLY A 591 3.41 -3.96 -16.31
CA GLY A 591 3.65 -3.17 -15.10
C GLY A 591 2.46 -3.06 -14.16
N PHE A 592 1.51 -4.01 -14.18
CA PHE A 592 0.38 -4.05 -13.24
C PHE A 592 0.40 -5.29 -12.35
N LEU A 593 0.17 -5.12 -11.05
CA LEU A 593 -0.12 -6.23 -10.13
C LEU A 593 -1.63 -6.38 -10.00
N ILE A 594 -2.17 -7.40 -10.66
CA ILE A 594 -3.61 -7.71 -10.66
C ILE A 594 -3.81 -9.22 -10.63
N SER A 595 -4.89 -9.69 -9.99
CA SER A 595 -5.25 -11.11 -9.95
C SER A 595 -6.57 -11.37 -10.66
N GLY A 596 -7.68 -11.02 -10.01
CA GLY A 596 -9.05 -11.12 -10.53
C GLY A 596 -9.98 -10.09 -9.87
N ILE A 597 -9.39 -9.10 -9.19
CA ILE A 597 -10.09 -7.95 -8.65
C ILE A 597 -9.16 -6.74 -8.74
N PHE A 598 -9.74 -5.59 -9.03
CA PHE A 598 -9.07 -4.30 -8.95
C PHE A 598 -9.55 -3.59 -7.68
N TYR A 599 -8.77 -3.58 -6.60
CA TYR A 599 -9.07 -2.75 -5.43
C TYR A 599 -8.64 -1.31 -5.67
N LEU A 600 -9.62 -0.46 -5.98
CA LEU A 600 -9.34 0.94 -6.24
C LEU A 600 -8.92 1.66 -4.96
N MET A 601 -7.83 2.42 -5.04
CA MET A 601 -7.31 3.25 -3.96
C MET A 601 -7.47 4.72 -4.32
N HIS A 602 -7.63 5.60 -3.34
CA HIS A 602 -7.72 7.05 -3.53
C HIS A 602 -6.51 7.60 -4.30
N ALA A 603 -5.31 7.07 -4.04
CA ALA A 603 -4.07 7.38 -4.75
C ALA A 603 -4.08 7.06 -6.25
N HIS A 604 -5.01 6.22 -6.74
CA HIS A 604 -5.15 6.02 -8.18
C HIS A 604 -5.68 7.30 -8.85
N GLN A 605 -4.92 7.74 -9.86
CA GLN A 605 -5.19 8.92 -10.66
C GLN A 605 -5.75 8.48 -12.01
N VAL A 606 -6.46 9.39 -12.70
CA VAL A 606 -7.03 9.14 -14.04
C VAL A 606 -5.98 8.57 -15.01
N ARG A 607 -4.74 9.06 -14.97
CA ARG A 607 -3.63 8.53 -15.79
C ARG A 607 -3.35 7.04 -15.56
N HIS A 608 -3.48 6.56 -14.31
CA HIS A 608 -3.25 5.14 -13.99
C HIS A 608 -4.40 4.29 -14.54
N LEU A 609 -5.64 4.79 -14.43
CA LEU A 609 -6.83 4.11 -14.93
C LEU A 609 -6.84 4.02 -16.47
N ASN A 610 -6.49 5.11 -17.15
CA ASN A 610 -6.37 5.13 -18.61
C ASN A 610 -5.30 4.14 -19.11
N LEU A 611 -4.11 4.15 -18.48
CA LEU A 611 -3.05 3.20 -18.82
C LEU A 611 -3.49 1.76 -18.53
N PHE A 612 -4.18 1.52 -17.42
CA PHE A 612 -4.73 0.20 -17.11
C PHE A 612 -5.69 -0.26 -18.20
N THR A 613 -6.65 0.57 -18.62
CA THR A 613 -7.62 0.21 -19.65
C THR A 613 -6.97 -0.11 -21.01
N GLU A 614 -5.93 0.64 -21.39
CA GLU A 614 -5.17 0.37 -22.62
C GLU A 614 -4.44 -0.99 -22.54
N CYS A 615 -3.73 -1.24 -21.44
CA CYS A 615 -3.02 -2.50 -21.21
C CYS A 615 -3.98 -3.69 -21.08
N PHE A 616 -5.17 -3.45 -20.50
CA PHE A 616 -6.24 -4.44 -20.36
C PHE A 616 -6.80 -4.85 -21.72
N GLU A 617 -7.17 -3.88 -22.58
CA GLU A 617 -7.65 -4.14 -23.95
C GLU A 617 -6.60 -4.91 -24.77
N LYS A 618 -5.33 -4.47 -24.72
CA LYS A 618 -4.23 -5.17 -25.37
C LYS A 618 -4.07 -6.61 -24.86
N THR A 619 -4.23 -6.84 -23.56
CA THR A 619 -4.15 -8.18 -22.97
C THR A 619 -5.29 -9.07 -23.45
N LEU A 620 -6.52 -8.58 -23.47
CA LEU A 620 -7.68 -9.35 -23.96
C LEU A 620 -7.54 -9.70 -25.44
N SER A 621 -7.02 -8.78 -26.26
CA SER A 621 -6.70 -9.06 -27.66
C SER A 621 -5.73 -10.23 -27.84
N VAL A 622 -4.68 -10.31 -27.01
CA VAL A 622 -3.74 -11.44 -27.01
C VAL A 622 -4.44 -12.74 -26.59
N ILE A 623 -5.24 -12.71 -25.52
CA ILE A 623 -5.95 -13.89 -25.03
C ILE A 623 -6.94 -14.42 -26.07
N GLU A 624 -7.75 -13.54 -26.68
CA GLU A 624 -8.68 -13.88 -27.76
C GLU A 624 -7.94 -14.52 -28.94
N GLY A 625 -6.76 -13.97 -29.29
CA GLY A 625 -5.87 -14.51 -30.31
C GLY A 625 -5.31 -15.89 -30.00
N GLU A 626 -5.01 -16.21 -28.75
CA GLU A 626 -4.54 -17.55 -28.35
C GLU A 626 -5.68 -18.57 -28.24
N LEU A 627 -6.86 -18.13 -27.79
CA LEU A 627 -8.08 -18.97 -27.76
C LEU A 627 -8.53 -19.34 -29.17
N SER A 628 -8.56 -18.39 -30.10
CA SER A 628 -8.92 -18.65 -31.50
C SER A 628 -7.98 -19.63 -32.23
N LYS A 629 -6.71 -19.73 -31.79
CA LYS A 629 -5.73 -20.71 -32.31
C LYS A 629 -5.79 -22.07 -31.61
N GLY A 630 -6.49 -22.19 -30.48
CA GLY A 630 -6.50 -23.40 -29.65
C GLY A 630 -5.19 -23.67 -28.91
N ASN A 631 -4.42 -22.61 -28.61
CA ASN A 631 -3.09 -22.74 -28.00
C ASN A 631 -3.10 -22.86 -26.46
N LEU A 632 -4.27 -22.74 -25.82
CA LEU A 632 -4.40 -22.81 -24.37
C LEU A 632 -4.86 -24.20 -23.93
N PRO A 633 -4.28 -24.76 -22.85
CA PRO A 633 -4.71 -26.04 -22.31
C PRO A 633 -6.09 -25.91 -21.66
N GLU A 634 -6.98 -26.87 -21.91
CA GLU A 634 -8.26 -26.98 -21.21
C GLU A 634 -8.03 -27.16 -19.71
N ASN A 635 -9.01 -26.74 -18.91
CA ASN A 635 -8.99 -26.99 -17.47
C ASN A 635 -8.97 -28.50 -17.22
N GLU A 636 -7.90 -29.02 -16.60
CA GLU A 636 -7.89 -30.40 -16.10
C GLU A 636 -9.03 -30.58 -15.07
N VAL A 637 -9.73 -31.73 -15.13
CA VAL A 637 -10.85 -32.09 -14.24
C VAL A 637 -10.39 -32.42 -12.81
N ASP A 638 -9.13 -32.15 -12.46
CA ASP A 638 -8.55 -32.69 -11.23
C ASP A 638 -8.93 -31.87 -9.97
N GLY A 639 -9.38 -32.61 -8.94
CA GLY A 639 -10.21 -32.17 -7.81
C GLY A 639 -9.56 -31.29 -6.74
N PHE A 640 -8.63 -30.41 -7.10
CA PHE A 640 -8.01 -29.46 -6.17
C PHE A 640 -8.15 -28.02 -6.66
N GLN A 641 -9.27 -27.38 -6.30
CA GLN A 641 -9.40 -25.91 -6.39
C GLN A 641 -8.47 -25.25 -5.35
N HIS A 642 -7.24 -24.95 -5.74
CA HIS A 642 -6.39 -24.01 -5.02
C HIS A 642 -6.57 -22.61 -5.60
N GLY A 643 -7.58 -21.88 -5.10
CA GLY A 643 -7.77 -20.49 -5.42
C GLY A 643 -9.08 -19.92 -4.88
N PHE A 644 -9.15 -18.59 -4.78
CA PHE A 644 -10.39 -17.88 -4.46
C PHE A 644 -11.40 -18.08 -5.58
N THR A 645 -12.35 -19.00 -5.42
CA THR A 645 -13.60 -18.99 -6.19
C THR A 645 -14.47 -17.91 -5.57
N ARG A 646 -14.32 -16.67 -6.02
CA ARG A 646 -15.23 -15.60 -5.61
C ARG A 646 -16.53 -15.80 -6.38
N LEU A 647 -17.61 -16.04 -5.64
CA LEU A 647 -18.96 -16.08 -6.20
C LEU A 647 -19.23 -14.76 -6.92
N ALA A 648 -19.60 -14.89 -8.19
CA ALA A 648 -20.00 -13.82 -9.10
C ALA A 648 -21.40 -13.32 -8.76
#